data_AF-A0A5B8GS77-F1
#
_entry.id   AF-A0A5B8GS77-F1
#
_cell.length_a   1.000
_cell.length_b   1.000
_cell.length_c   1.000
_cell.angle_alpha   90.00
_cell.angle_beta   90.00
_cell.angle_gamma   90.00
#
_symmetry.space_group_name_H-M   'P 1'
#
loop_
_entity.id
_entity.type
_entity.pdbx_description
1 polymer ?
#
loop_
_entity_poly.entity_id
_entity_poly.type
_entity_poly.pdbx_seq_one_letter_code
_entity_poly.pdbx_strand_id
1 'polypeptide(L)'
;MATEAAPPRIAVRLPSTSVRDAGANYRIARYVAVVAGLLGAVLAIATPLLPVNQTTAQLNWPQNGTFASVEAPLIGYVATDLNITVPCQAAAGLAGSQNTGKTVLLSTVPKQAPKAVDRGLLLQRANDDLVLVVRNVPLVTAPLSQVLGPTCQRLTFTAHADRVAAEFVGLVQGPNAEHPGAPLRGERSGYDFRPQIVGVFTDLAGPAPPGLSFSASVDTRYSSSPTPLKMAAMILGVALTGAALVALHILDTADGMRHRRFLPARWWSTGGLDTLVIAVLVWWHFVGANTSDDGYILTMARVSEHAGYMANYYRWFGTPEAPFGWYYDLLALWAHVSTASIWMRLPTLAMALTCWWVISREVIPRLGHAVKTSRAAAWTAAGMFLAVWLPLDNGLRPEPIIALGILLTWCSVERAVATSRLLPVAIACIIGALTLFSGPTGIASIGALLVAIGPLRTILHRRSRRFGVLPLVAPILAAATVTAIPIFRDQTFAGEIQANLLKRAVGPSLKWFDEHIRYERLFMASPDGSIARRFAVLALVLALAVSVAMSLRKGRIPGTAAGPSRRIIGITIISFLAMMFTPTKWTHHFGVFAGLAGSLGALAAVAVTGAAMRSRRNRTVFAAVVVFVLALSFASVNGWWYVSNFGVPWSNSFPKWRWSLTTALL
;
A
#
# COMPACT_ATOMS: atom_id res chain seq x y z
N MET A 1 -71.01 -21.89 57.58
CA MET A 1 -70.59 -22.58 56.32
C MET A 1 -69.52 -21.73 55.69
N ALA A 2 -68.28 -22.23 55.70
CA ALA A 2 -67.06 -21.48 55.45
C ALA A 2 -66.78 -21.31 53.95
N THR A 3 -66.34 -20.11 53.58
CA THR A 3 -65.81 -19.77 52.25
C THR A 3 -64.34 -20.20 52.15
N GLU A 4 -64.03 -20.92 51.07
CA GLU A 4 -62.69 -21.40 50.73
C GLU A 4 -61.68 -20.26 50.51
N ALA A 5 -60.55 -20.32 51.21
CA ALA A 5 -59.38 -19.50 50.93
C ALA A 5 -58.41 -20.28 50.03
N ALA A 6 -58.09 -19.72 48.86
CA ALA A 6 -57.11 -20.27 47.92
C ALA A 6 -55.68 -20.26 48.52
N PRO A 7 -54.82 -21.25 48.20
CA PRO A 7 -53.45 -21.31 48.71
C PRO A 7 -52.54 -20.30 48.00
N PRO A 8 -51.44 -19.87 48.65
CA PRO A 8 -50.54 -18.85 48.10
C PRO A 8 -49.79 -19.39 46.87
N ARG A 9 -49.73 -18.58 45.80
CA ARG A 9 -48.90 -18.85 44.62
C ARG A 9 -47.43 -18.90 45.03
N ILE A 10 -46.84 -20.09 44.94
CA ILE A 10 -45.39 -20.30 45.04
C ILE A 10 -44.73 -19.44 43.96
N ALA A 11 -43.93 -18.45 44.37
CA ALA A 11 -43.06 -17.73 43.48
C ALA A 11 -42.03 -18.71 42.90
N VAL A 12 -42.21 -19.10 41.63
CA VAL A 12 -41.21 -19.87 40.88
C VAL A 12 -39.95 -19.01 40.81
N ARG A 13 -38.95 -19.33 41.64
CA ARG A 13 -37.59 -18.85 41.44
C ARG A 13 -37.14 -19.34 40.06
N LEU A 14 -37.01 -18.43 39.11
CA LEU A 14 -36.25 -18.69 37.89
C LEU A 14 -34.86 -19.19 38.31
N PRO A 15 -34.37 -20.32 37.75
CA PRO A 15 -33.10 -20.88 38.17
C PRO A 15 -31.99 -19.86 37.88
N SER A 16 -31.38 -19.32 38.94
CA SER A 16 -30.16 -18.53 38.82
C SER A 16 -29.05 -19.50 38.43
N THR A 17 -28.75 -19.61 37.13
CA THR A 17 -27.59 -20.38 36.65
C THR A 17 -26.34 -19.81 37.31
N SER A 18 -25.66 -20.62 38.12
CA SER A 18 -24.45 -20.19 38.80
C SER A 18 -23.35 -19.95 37.76
N VAL A 19 -22.41 -19.05 38.06
CA VAL A 19 -21.25 -18.76 37.18
C VAL A 19 -20.43 -20.04 36.89
N ARG A 20 -20.52 -21.05 37.75
CA ARG A 20 -19.84 -22.35 37.60
C ARG A 20 -20.45 -23.22 36.49
N ASP A 21 -21.77 -23.19 36.28
CA ASP A 21 -22.47 -24.06 35.32
C ASP A 21 -22.25 -23.63 33.86
N ALA A 22 -22.17 -22.32 33.62
CA ALA A 22 -21.84 -21.78 32.29
C ALA A 22 -20.41 -22.16 31.86
N GLY A 23 -19.47 -22.27 32.80
CA GLY A 23 -18.10 -22.70 32.51
C GLY A 23 -17.99 -24.16 32.05
N ALA A 24 -18.88 -25.03 32.54
CA ALA A 24 -18.95 -26.44 32.17
C ALA A 24 -19.58 -26.65 30.78
N ASN A 25 -20.67 -25.93 30.47
CA ASN A 25 -21.38 -26.07 29.19
C ASN A 25 -20.59 -25.58 27.97
N TYR A 26 -19.64 -24.66 28.13
CA TYR A 26 -18.82 -24.11 27.03
C TYR A 26 -17.36 -24.57 27.06
N ARG A 27 -17.05 -25.65 27.80
CA ARG A 27 -15.67 -26.12 28.00
C ARG A 27 -14.94 -26.43 26.69
N ILE A 28 -15.60 -27.11 25.75
CA ILE A 28 -15.03 -27.45 24.43
C ILE A 28 -14.72 -26.18 23.63
N ALA A 29 -15.67 -25.24 23.54
CA ALA A 29 -15.48 -23.98 22.82
C ALA A 29 -14.32 -23.15 23.39
N ARG A 30 -14.13 -23.17 24.72
CA ARG A 30 -12.99 -22.51 25.37
C ARG A 30 -11.67 -23.14 24.96
N TYR A 31 -11.55 -24.47 24.96
CA TYR A 31 -10.32 -25.13 24.54
C TYR A 31 -10.01 -24.90 23.06
N VAL A 32 -11.02 -25.02 22.19
CA VAL A 32 -10.86 -24.75 20.75
C VAL A 32 -10.42 -23.30 20.52
N ALA A 33 -11.05 -22.32 21.18
CA ALA A 33 -10.68 -20.91 21.06
C ALA A 33 -9.21 -20.65 21.46
N VAL A 34 -8.72 -21.32 22.50
CA VAL A 34 -7.32 -21.21 22.94
C VAL A 34 -6.38 -21.89 21.97
N VAL A 35 -6.59 -23.19 21.71
CA VAL A 35 -5.65 -24.00 20.91
C VAL A 35 -5.61 -23.51 19.47
N ALA A 36 -6.76 -23.35 18.82
CA ALA A 36 -6.82 -22.86 17.44
C ALA A 36 -6.38 -21.40 17.34
N GLY A 37 -6.70 -20.56 18.33
CA GLY A 37 -6.30 -19.16 18.34
C GLY A 37 -4.78 -18.99 18.50
N LEU A 38 -4.15 -19.69 19.43
CA LEU A 38 -2.70 -19.63 19.63
C LEU A 38 -1.94 -20.27 18.47
N LEU A 39 -2.36 -21.44 17.99
CA LEU A 39 -1.72 -22.09 16.84
C LEU A 39 -1.89 -21.26 15.57
N GLY A 40 -3.08 -20.70 15.32
CA GLY A 40 -3.32 -19.81 14.18
C GLY A 40 -2.41 -18.57 14.21
N ALA A 41 -2.27 -17.94 15.39
CA ALA A 41 -1.36 -16.81 15.56
C ALA A 41 0.12 -17.18 15.36
N VAL A 42 0.56 -18.31 15.93
CA VAL A 42 1.95 -18.79 15.78
C VAL A 42 2.26 -19.10 14.31
N LEU A 43 1.36 -19.76 13.59
CA LEU A 43 1.55 -20.06 12.17
C LEU A 43 1.58 -18.78 11.32
N ALA A 44 0.72 -17.80 11.61
CA ALA A 44 0.74 -16.51 10.92
C ALA A 44 2.05 -15.75 11.16
N ILE A 45 2.57 -15.75 12.41
CA ILE A 45 3.85 -15.12 12.76
C ILE A 45 5.04 -15.88 12.17
N ALA A 46 4.96 -17.20 12.03
CA ALA A 46 6.02 -18.04 11.47
C ALA A 46 6.09 -17.96 9.94
N THR A 47 4.97 -17.73 9.26
CA THR A 47 4.86 -17.70 7.78
C THR A 47 5.96 -16.89 7.07
N PRO A 48 6.35 -15.67 7.53
CA PRO A 48 7.40 -14.87 6.89
C PRO A 48 8.80 -15.49 6.95
N LEU A 49 9.03 -16.42 7.89
CA LEU A 49 10.30 -17.07 8.17
C LEU A 49 10.41 -18.46 7.54
N LEU A 50 9.32 -18.96 6.95
CA LEU A 50 9.29 -20.28 6.31
C LEU A 50 10.01 -20.26 4.95
N PRO A 51 10.62 -21.39 4.54
CA PRO A 51 11.40 -21.47 3.32
C PRO A 51 10.56 -21.27 2.06
N VAL A 52 11.20 -20.71 1.04
CA VAL A 52 10.67 -20.53 -0.32
C VAL A 52 11.61 -21.18 -1.33
N ASN A 53 11.09 -21.57 -2.48
CA ASN A 53 11.89 -22.04 -3.62
C ASN A 53 12.17 -20.86 -4.54
N GLN A 54 13.42 -20.40 -4.61
CA GLN A 54 13.86 -19.37 -5.55
C GLN A 54 14.21 -20.02 -6.89
N THR A 55 13.78 -19.40 -7.99
CA THR A 55 14.21 -19.81 -9.34
C THR A 55 15.42 -18.97 -9.74
N THR A 56 16.61 -19.59 -9.80
CA THR A 56 17.85 -18.90 -10.17
C THR A 56 18.04 -18.84 -11.69
N ALA A 57 18.64 -17.76 -12.16
CA ALA A 57 18.93 -17.56 -13.59
C ALA A 57 20.38 -17.09 -13.78
N GLN A 58 21.05 -17.61 -14.79
CA GLN A 58 22.41 -17.22 -15.18
C GLN A 58 22.45 -16.87 -16.66
N LEU A 59 23.13 -15.77 -16.98
CA LEU A 59 23.43 -15.36 -18.34
C LEU A 59 24.81 -15.88 -18.73
N ASN A 60 24.83 -16.85 -19.63
CA ASN A 60 26.06 -17.44 -20.17
C ASN A 60 26.28 -17.02 -21.62
N TRP A 61 27.50 -16.61 -21.94
CA TRP A 61 27.96 -16.27 -23.28
C TRP A 61 29.40 -16.75 -23.47
N PRO A 62 29.80 -17.24 -24.66
CA PRO A 62 29.10 -17.27 -25.94
C PRO A 62 27.97 -18.31 -26.04
N GLN A 63 26.94 -18.02 -26.84
CA GLN A 63 25.86 -18.96 -27.20
C GLN A 63 26.15 -19.58 -28.58
N ASN A 64 25.89 -20.88 -28.73
CA ASN A 64 26.14 -21.64 -29.97
C ASN A 64 27.59 -21.57 -30.50
N GLY A 65 28.58 -21.26 -29.65
CA GLY A 65 29.99 -21.22 -30.02
C GLY A 65 30.37 -20.13 -31.02
N THR A 66 29.60 -19.04 -31.11
CA THR A 66 29.87 -17.93 -32.04
C THR A 66 30.01 -16.60 -31.30
N PHE A 67 30.79 -15.68 -31.87
CA PHE A 67 30.78 -14.26 -31.49
C PHE A 67 29.50 -13.61 -32.01
N ALA A 68 28.43 -13.74 -31.23
CA ALA A 68 27.15 -13.10 -31.48
C ALA A 68 26.77 -12.26 -30.25
N SER A 69 26.26 -11.06 -30.49
CA SER A 69 25.73 -10.22 -29.41
C SER A 69 24.40 -10.78 -28.92
N VAL A 70 24.14 -10.70 -27.61
CA VAL A 70 22.90 -11.17 -26.97
C VAL A 70 22.30 -10.05 -26.13
N GLU A 71 20.99 -9.85 -26.24
CA GLU A 71 20.26 -8.87 -25.45
C GLU A 71 19.71 -9.51 -24.18
N ALA A 72 19.99 -8.89 -23.03
CA ALA A 72 19.54 -9.36 -21.72
C ALA A 72 19.42 -8.19 -20.74
N PRO A 73 18.44 -7.29 -20.93
CA PRO A 73 18.22 -6.14 -20.05
C PRO A 73 17.79 -6.56 -18.64
N LEU A 74 18.67 -6.37 -17.66
CA LEU A 74 18.37 -6.69 -16.27
C LEU A 74 17.55 -5.57 -15.61
N ILE A 75 16.37 -5.91 -15.08
CA ILE A 75 15.52 -4.97 -14.33
C ILE A 75 16.22 -4.44 -13.06
N GLY A 76 17.01 -5.30 -12.40
CA GLY A 76 17.85 -4.94 -11.24
C GLY A 76 19.11 -4.15 -11.59
N TYR A 77 19.32 -3.88 -12.88
CA TYR A 77 20.49 -3.23 -13.52
C TYR A 77 21.81 -4.01 -13.41
N VAL A 78 22.11 -4.62 -12.26
CA VAL A 78 23.36 -5.34 -12.00
C VAL A 78 23.10 -6.81 -11.69
N ALA A 79 24.06 -7.67 -12.03
CA ALA A 79 24.10 -9.06 -11.58
C ALA A 79 24.60 -9.16 -10.13
N THR A 80 24.29 -10.25 -9.43
CA THR A 80 24.85 -10.52 -8.09
C THR A 80 26.34 -10.83 -8.16
N ASP A 81 26.71 -11.59 -9.19
CA ASP A 81 28.07 -12.02 -9.50
C ASP A 81 28.29 -11.97 -11.01
N LEU A 82 29.49 -11.57 -11.43
CA LEU A 82 29.88 -11.55 -12.84
C LEU A 82 31.33 -12.01 -12.97
N ASN A 83 31.53 -13.08 -13.75
CA ASN A 83 32.84 -13.62 -14.08
C ASN A 83 33.02 -13.64 -15.60
N ILE A 84 34.14 -13.10 -16.05
CA ILE A 84 34.50 -13.04 -17.47
C ILE A 84 35.91 -13.59 -17.63
N THR A 85 36.08 -14.55 -18.54
CA THR A 85 37.38 -15.05 -19.00
C THR A 85 37.48 -14.86 -20.49
N VAL A 86 38.52 -14.17 -20.94
CA VAL A 86 38.78 -13.89 -22.35
C VAL A 86 40.19 -14.36 -22.70
N PRO A 87 40.36 -15.36 -23.59
CA PRO A 87 41.68 -15.74 -24.11
C PRO A 87 42.34 -14.55 -24.81
N CYS A 88 43.63 -14.29 -24.58
CA CYS A 88 44.26 -13.09 -25.16
C CYS A 88 44.27 -13.11 -26.70
N GLN A 89 44.32 -14.31 -27.30
CA GLN A 89 44.18 -14.49 -28.76
C GLN A 89 42.85 -14.00 -29.34
N ALA A 90 41.78 -13.89 -28.53
CA ALA A 90 40.52 -13.32 -28.98
C ALA A 90 40.67 -11.85 -29.43
N ALA A 91 41.63 -11.12 -28.86
CA ALA A 91 41.93 -9.74 -29.23
C ALA A 91 42.52 -9.59 -30.64
N ALA A 92 42.94 -10.68 -31.29
CA ALA A 92 43.46 -10.65 -32.65
C ALA A 92 42.42 -10.12 -33.65
N GLY A 93 41.12 -10.35 -33.40
CA GLY A 93 40.03 -9.82 -34.22
C GLY A 93 39.86 -8.29 -34.16
N LEU A 94 40.50 -7.63 -33.19
CA LEU A 94 40.58 -6.16 -33.08
C LEU A 94 41.89 -5.60 -33.65
N ALA A 95 42.84 -6.45 -34.04
CA ALA A 95 44.12 -6.01 -34.59
C ALA A 95 44.09 -5.92 -36.12
N GLY A 96 44.95 -5.09 -36.70
CA GLY A 96 45.13 -4.93 -38.14
C GLY A 96 44.37 -3.75 -38.76
N SER A 97 44.92 -3.20 -39.85
CA SER A 97 44.39 -2.01 -40.54
C SER A 97 42.97 -2.20 -41.09
N GLN A 98 42.61 -3.44 -41.48
CA GLN A 98 41.28 -3.79 -41.97
C GLN A 98 40.20 -3.85 -40.87
N ASN A 99 40.57 -3.90 -39.59
CA ASN A 99 39.66 -3.97 -38.44
C ASN A 99 39.56 -2.63 -37.68
N THR A 100 39.90 -1.51 -38.31
CA THR A 100 39.88 -0.17 -37.71
C THR A 100 38.49 0.23 -37.19
N GLY A 101 37.40 -0.23 -37.82
CA GLY A 101 36.02 0.00 -37.36
C GLY A 101 35.55 -0.85 -36.17
N LYS A 102 36.28 -1.91 -35.80
CA LYS A 102 35.97 -2.76 -34.64
C LYS A 102 36.75 -2.27 -33.44
N THR A 103 36.05 -1.93 -32.36
CA THR A 103 36.65 -1.29 -31.19
C THR A 103 36.38 -2.08 -29.91
N VAL A 104 35.29 -2.82 -29.82
CA VAL A 104 34.86 -3.51 -28.60
C VAL A 104 34.99 -5.02 -28.76
N LEU A 105 35.75 -5.64 -27.85
CA LEU A 105 35.84 -7.09 -27.75
C LEU A 105 34.61 -7.65 -27.04
N LEU A 106 34.26 -7.03 -25.92
CA LEU A 106 33.14 -7.40 -25.07
C LEU A 106 32.65 -6.16 -24.34
N SER A 107 31.34 -5.94 -24.33
CA SER A 107 30.72 -4.94 -23.47
C SER A 107 29.38 -5.42 -22.91
N THR A 108 29.03 -4.93 -21.73
CA THR A 108 27.70 -5.17 -21.13
C THR A 108 26.63 -4.17 -21.60
N VAL A 109 27.03 -3.19 -22.42
CA VAL A 109 26.19 -2.10 -22.95
C VAL A 109 26.55 -1.80 -24.42
N PRO A 110 25.62 -1.32 -25.26
CA PRO A 110 25.96 -0.90 -26.61
C PRO A 110 26.93 0.29 -26.58
N LYS A 111 28.05 0.19 -27.29
CA LYS A 111 29.11 1.23 -27.29
C LYS A 111 28.65 2.59 -27.80
N GLN A 112 27.61 2.64 -28.62
CA GLN A 112 27.05 3.88 -29.17
C GLN A 112 26.19 4.63 -28.14
N ALA A 113 25.83 4.01 -27.01
CA ALA A 113 24.99 4.64 -26.00
C ALA A 113 25.76 5.78 -25.29
N PRO A 114 25.16 6.99 -25.13
CA PRO A 114 25.87 8.15 -24.57
C PRO A 114 26.47 7.94 -23.17
N LYS A 115 25.88 7.04 -22.37
CA LYS A 115 26.32 6.72 -21.00
C LYS A 115 26.91 5.31 -20.86
N ALA A 116 27.36 4.71 -21.97
CA ALA A 116 27.92 3.36 -21.98
C ALA A 116 29.10 3.24 -21.00
N VAL A 117 30.08 4.14 -21.15
CA VAL A 117 31.31 4.16 -20.34
C VAL A 117 31.00 4.39 -18.85
N ASP A 118 30.03 5.25 -18.53
CA ASP A 118 29.66 5.60 -17.15
C ASP A 118 28.95 4.47 -16.37
N ARG A 119 28.31 3.53 -17.07
CA ARG A 119 27.37 2.57 -16.47
C ARG A 119 27.78 1.13 -16.64
N GLY A 120 28.33 0.76 -17.79
CA GLY A 120 28.63 -0.62 -18.13
C GLY A 120 30.08 -1.01 -17.89
N LEU A 121 30.42 -2.17 -18.43
CA LEU A 121 31.78 -2.66 -18.64
C LEU A 121 32.09 -2.64 -20.14
N LEU A 122 33.25 -2.11 -20.49
CA LEU A 122 33.76 -2.12 -21.86
C LEU A 122 35.20 -2.67 -21.85
N LEU A 123 35.40 -3.79 -22.54
CA LEU A 123 36.71 -4.27 -22.94
C LEU A 123 36.92 -3.85 -24.38
N GLN A 124 37.69 -2.78 -24.58
CA GLN A 124 37.80 -2.11 -25.87
C GLN A 124 39.24 -1.73 -26.21
N ARG A 125 39.53 -1.67 -27.51
CA ARG A 125 40.75 -1.10 -28.06
C ARG A 125 40.64 0.43 -28.06
N ALA A 126 41.54 1.09 -27.34
CA ALA A 126 41.73 2.53 -27.37
C ALA A 126 43.13 2.81 -27.93
N ASN A 127 43.21 3.31 -29.16
CA ASN A 127 44.47 3.41 -29.92
C ASN A 127 45.15 2.03 -30.03
N ASP A 128 46.39 1.90 -29.53
CA ASP A 128 47.16 0.65 -29.54
C ASP A 128 47.05 -0.15 -28.23
N ASP A 129 46.21 0.28 -27.29
CA ASP A 129 46.01 -0.37 -26.00
C ASP A 129 44.66 -1.09 -25.93
N LEU A 130 44.65 -2.25 -25.25
CA LEU A 130 43.43 -2.91 -24.82
C LEU A 130 43.12 -2.49 -23.38
N VAL A 131 41.97 -1.84 -23.19
CA VAL A 131 41.56 -1.26 -21.91
C VAL A 131 40.28 -1.94 -21.43
N LEU A 132 40.26 -2.34 -20.15
CA LEU A 132 39.04 -2.74 -19.46
C LEU A 132 38.57 -1.61 -18.55
N VAL A 133 37.42 -1.02 -18.90
CA VAL A 133 36.78 0.07 -18.17
C VAL A 133 35.50 -0.43 -17.54
N VAL A 134 35.28 -0.08 -16.27
CA VAL A 134 34.03 -0.35 -15.53
C VAL A 134 33.57 0.93 -14.87
N ARG A 135 32.35 1.38 -15.20
CA ARG A 135 31.75 2.61 -14.65
C ARG A 135 32.69 3.83 -14.67
N ASN A 136 33.29 4.09 -15.84
CA ASN A 136 34.25 5.17 -16.12
C ASN A 136 35.59 5.07 -15.36
N VAL A 137 35.90 3.93 -14.75
CA VAL A 137 37.20 3.67 -14.11
C VAL A 137 37.96 2.61 -14.91
N PRO A 138 39.13 2.92 -15.49
CA PRO A 138 39.99 1.91 -16.09
C PRO A 138 40.59 1.03 -14.98
N LEU A 139 40.43 -0.29 -15.11
CA LEU A 139 40.99 -1.25 -14.16
C LEU A 139 42.36 -1.76 -14.60
N VAL A 140 42.46 -2.20 -15.86
CA VAL A 140 43.69 -2.69 -16.46
C VAL A 140 43.83 -2.18 -17.88
N THR A 141 45.07 -1.91 -18.27
CA THR A 141 45.45 -1.43 -19.61
C THR A 141 46.73 -2.16 -20.02
N ALA A 142 46.76 -2.69 -21.24
CA ALA A 142 47.92 -3.37 -21.79
C ALA A 142 48.07 -3.05 -23.29
N PRO A 143 49.29 -2.82 -23.79
CA PRO A 143 49.53 -2.68 -25.22
C PRO A 143 49.08 -3.92 -25.98
N LEU A 144 48.37 -3.74 -27.10
CA LEU A 144 47.80 -4.83 -27.88
C LEU A 144 48.90 -5.79 -28.40
N SER A 145 50.11 -5.28 -28.65
CA SER A 145 51.28 -6.09 -29.02
C SER A 145 51.71 -7.06 -27.90
N GLN A 146 51.60 -6.66 -26.63
CA GLN A 146 51.89 -7.51 -25.48
C GLN A 146 50.75 -8.51 -25.22
N VAL A 147 49.50 -8.08 -25.40
CA VAL A 147 48.32 -8.95 -25.28
C VAL A 147 48.34 -10.07 -26.32
N LEU A 148 48.79 -9.79 -27.55
CA LEU A 148 48.92 -10.81 -28.60
C LEU A 148 50.24 -11.60 -28.53
N GLY A 149 51.12 -11.26 -27.59
CA GLY A 149 52.37 -11.98 -27.36
C GLY A 149 52.16 -13.36 -26.72
N PRO A 150 53.19 -14.23 -26.75
CA PRO A 150 53.09 -15.60 -26.23
C PRO A 150 52.93 -15.68 -24.70
N THR A 151 53.19 -14.57 -23.99
CA THR A 151 53.14 -14.50 -22.52
C THR A 151 51.73 -14.29 -21.98
N CYS A 152 50.83 -13.63 -22.74
CA CYS A 152 49.46 -13.39 -22.31
C CYS A 152 48.58 -14.62 -22.53
N GLN A 153 48.11 -15.23 -21.44
CA GLN A 153 47.26 -16.42 -21.53
C GLN A 153 45.78 -16.04 -21.69
N ARG A 154 45.27 -15.24 -20.73
CA ARG A 154 43.87 -14.81 -20.67
C ARG A 154 43.72 -13.56 -19.82
N LEU A 155 42.66 -12.80 -20.09
CA LEU A 155 42.13 -11.78 -19.21
C LEU A 155 41.03 -12.39 -18.35
N THR A 156 41.16 -12.25 -17.04
CA THR A 156 40.10 -12.61 -16.08
C THR A 156 39.55 -11.35 -15.44
N PHE A 157 38.22 -11.25 -15.36
CA PHE A 157 37.52 -10.19 -14.67
C PHE A 157 36.45 -10.77 -13.76
N THR A 158 36.41 -10.28 -12.52
CA THR A 158 35.39 -10.64 -11.53
C THR A 158 34.77 -9.37 -10.95
N ALA A 159 33.46 -9.38 -10.78
CA ALA A 159 32.73 -8.28 -10.17
C ALA A 159 31.75 -8.78 -9.10
N HIS A 160 32.06 -8.37 -7.87
CA HIS A 160 31.22 -8.53 -6.69
C HIS A 160 30.83 -7.14 -6.15
N ALA A 161 29.93 -7.10 -5.18
CA ALA A 161 29.43 -5.83 -4.63
C ALA A 161 30.49 -5.05 -3.82
N ASP A 162 31.46 -5.76 -3.22
CA ASP A 162 32.52 -5.21 -2.38
C ASP A 162 33.76 -4.77 -3.20
N ARG A 163 34.05 -5.49 -4.29
CA ARG A 163 35.20 -5.23 -5.16
C ARG A 163 35.01 -5.72 -6.59
N VAL A 164 35.72 -5.07 -7.50
CA VAL A 164 35.92 -5.52 -8.88
C VAL A 164 37.41 -5.72 -9.13
N ALA A 165 37.78 -6.79 -9.83
CA ALA A 165 39.16 -7.11 -10.13
C ALA A 165 39.32 -7.57 -11.58
N ALA A 166 40.41 -7.16 -12.22
CA ALA A 166 40.78 -7.55 -13.56
C ALA A 166 42.27 -7.90 -13.60
N GLU A 167 42.65 -8.94 -14.34
CA GLU A 167 44.04 -9.37 -14.47
C GLU A 167 44.33 -9.93 -15.86
N PHE A 168 45.41 -9.45 -16.49
CA PHE A 168 45.99 -10.08 -17.67
C PHE A 168 46.99 -11.16 -17.21
N VAL A 169 46.53 -12.40 -17.14
CA VAL A 169 47.32 -13.53 -16.63
C VAL A 169 48.52 -13.79 -17.55
N GLY A 170 49.71 -13.69 -16.98
CA GLY A 170 50.99 -13.87 -17.67
C GLY A 170 51.69 -12.56 -18.09
N LEU A 171 51.01 -11.41 -17.98
CA LEU A 171 51.64 -10.10 -18.12
C LEU A 171 52.02 -9.52 -16.76
N VAL A 172 53.10 -8.75 -16.73
CA VAL A 172 53.60 -8.05 -15.54
C VAL A 172 53.60 -6.54 -15.77
N GLN A 173 53.53 -5.78 -14.69
CA GLN A 173 53.60 -4.33 -14.73
C GLN A 173 54.97 -3.87 -15.25
N GLY A 174 54.93 -2.84 -16.11
CA GLY A 174 56.12 -2.25 -16.71
C GLY A 174 57.04 -1.55 -15.71
N PRO A 175 58.25 -1.17 -16.14
CA PRO A 175 59.28 -0.57 -15.28
C PRO A 175 58.89 0.79 -14.68
N ASN A 176 57.96 1.50 -15.31
CA ASN A 176 57.48 2.82 -14.87
C ASN A 176 56.17 2.77 -14.06
N ALA A 177 55.68 1.57 -13.75
CA ALA A 177 54.49 1.39 -12.92
C ALA A 177 54.81 1.53 -11.43
N GLU A 178 53.78 1.67 -10.61
CA GLU A 178 53.92 1.79 -9.15
C GLU A 178 54.56 0.52 -8.52
N HIS A 179 54.31 -0.66 -9.09
CA HIS A 179 54.86 -1.93 -8.64
C HIS A 179 55.47 -2.75 -9.80
N PRO A 180 56.67 -2.40 -10.28
CA PRO A 180 57.31 -3.10 -11.40
C PRO A 180 57.50 -4.60 -11.15
N GLY A 181 57.20 -5.43 -12.14
CA GLY A 181 57.36 -6.90 -12.05
C GLY A 181 56.24 -7.65 -11.33
N ALA A 182 55.30 -6.95 -10.68
CA ALA A 182 54.08 -7.56 -10.17
C ALA A 182 53.14 -7.97 -11.32
N PRO A 183 52.21 -8.93 -11.12
CA PRO A 183 51.19 -9.25 -12.13
C PRO A 183 50.41 -8.01 -12.57
N LEU A 184 50.07 -7.93 -13.87
CA LEU A 184 49.26 -6.84 -14.42
C LEU A 184 47.79 -7.00 -14.01
N ARG A 185 47.52 -6.59 -12.77
CA ARG A 185 46.23 -6.68 -12.10
C ARG A 185 45.78 -5.31 -11.60
N GLY A 186 44.50 -5.03 -11.77
CA GLY A 186 43.83 -3.85 -11.23
C GLY A 186 42.66 -4.28 -10.36
N GLU A 187 42.54 -3.66 -9.18
CA GLU A 187 41.43 -3.90 -8.25
C GLU A 187 40.89 -2.56 -7.76
N ARG A 188 39.56 -2.48 -7.61
CA ARG A 188 38.88 -1.34 -6.98
C ARG A 188 37.88 -1.87 -5.96
N SER A 189 37.95 -1.30 -4.76
CA SER A 189 37.08 -1.60 -3.62
C SER A 189 36.60 -0.29 -2.98
N GLY A 190 35.74 -0.39 -1.96
CA GLY A 190 35.21 0.77 -1.24
C GLY A 190 33.98 1.44 -1.90
N TYR A 191 33.52 0.91 -3.03
CA TYR A 191 32.27 1.31 -3.70
C TYR A 191 31.74 0.14 -4.55
N ASP A 192 30.42 0.10 -4.81
CA ASP A 192 29.80 -0.93 -5.66
C ASP A 192 30.02 -0.59 -7.15
N PHE A 193 31.05 -1.19 -7.72
CA PHE A 193 31.45 -1.00 -9.12
C PHE A 193 30.82 -1.98 -10.10
N ARG A 194 29.87 -2.84 -9.68
CA ARG A 194 29.24 -3.80 -10.60
C ARG A 194 28.66 -3.09 -11.83
N PRO A 195 28.96 -3.56 -13.05
CA PRO A 195 28.50 -2.91 -14.27
C PRO A 195 27.01 -3.12 -14.49
N GLN A 196 26.35 -2.13 -15.08
CA GLN A 196 25.02 -2.30 -15.63
C GLN A 196 25.08 -3.26 -16.82
N ILE A 197 24.16 -4.23 -16.86
CA ILE A 197 24.06 -5.23 -17.92
C ILE A 197 22.74 -5.02 -18.66
N VAL A 198 22.84 -4.69 -19.96
CA VAL A 198 21.71 -4.71 -20.89
C VAL A 198 21.82 -5.80 -21.96
N GLY A 199 22.93 -6.54 -21.94
CA GLY A 199 23.26 -7.61 -22.85
C GLY A 199 24.76 -7.91 -22.80
N VAL A 200 25.23 -8.74 -23.74
CA VAL A 200 26.64 -8.95 -24.02
C VAL A 200 26.87 -8.61 -25.48
N PHE A 201 27.64 -7.56 -25.74
CA PHE A 201 27.85 -6.99 -27.07
C PHE A 201 29.31 -7.13 -27.49
N THR A 202 29.54 -7.41 -28.78
CA THR A 202 30.86 -7.53 -29.38
C THR A 202 30.83 -7.03 -30.82
N ASP A 203 31.93 -6.42 -31.29
CA ASP A 203 32.12 -6.09 -32.71
C ASP A 203 32.73 -7.25 -33.51
N LEU A 204 33.12 -8.33 -32.83
CA LEU A 204 33.69 -9.51 -33.44
C LEU A 204 32.58 -10.42 -34.01
N ALA A 205 32.95 -11.20 -35.02
CA ALA A 205 32.07 -12.18 -35.66
C ALA A 205 32.87 -13.45 -35.97
N GLY A 206 32.17 -14.57 -36.16
CA GLY A 206 32.78 -15.87 -36.44
C GLY A 206 32.77 -16.81 -35.23
N PRO A 207 33.54 -17.92 -35.28
CA PRO A 207 33.57 -18.89 -34.19
C PRO A 207 34.23 -18.30 -32.94
N ALA A 208 33.64 -18.58 -31.78
CA ALA A 208 34.20 -18.18 -30.49
C ALA A 208 35.37 -19.11 -30.11
N PRO A 209 36.53 -18.56 -29.67
CA PRO A 209 37.68 -19.36 -29.29
C PRO A 209 37.42 -20.13 -27.99
N PRO A 210 38.07 -21.29 -27.81
CA PRO A 210 37.96 -22.05 -26.56
C PRO A 210 38.50 -21.23 -25.38
N GLY A 211 37.83 -21.30 -24.24
CA GLY A 211 38.19 -20.57 -23.02
C GLY A 211 37.58 -19.17 -22.90
N LEU A 212 36.84 -18.69 -23.91
CA LEU A 212 35.99 -17.50 -23.79
C LEU A 212 34.74 -17.84 -22.98
N SER A 213 34.55 -17.16 -21.86
CA SER A 213 33.37 -17.30 -21.02
C SER A 213 32.95 -15.99 -20.39
N PHE A 214 31.64 -15.80 -20.32
CA PHE A 214 30.97 -14.75 -19.57
C PHE A 214 29.85 -15.44 -18.82
N SER A 215 29.83 -15.30 -17.50
CA SER A 215 28.81 -15.86 -16.63
C SER A 215 28.37 -14.77 -15.65
N ALA A 216 27.11 -14.35 -15.77
CA ALA A 216 26.50 -13.39 -14.85
C ALA A 216 25.30 -14.04 -14.12
N SER A 217 25.35 -14.05 -12.79
CA SER A 217 24.23 -14.53 -11.97
C SER A 217 23.20 -13.41 -11.82
N VAL A 218 22.01 -13.61 -12.41
CA VAL A 218 20.94 -12.61 -12.38
C VAL A 218 20.31 -12.56 -11.00
N ASP A 219 20.09 -11.35 -10.49
CA ASP A 219 19.41 -11.16 -9.21
C ASP A 219 17.91 -11.49 -9.33
N THR A 220 17.58 -12.73 -8.96
CA THR A 220 16.24 -13.31 -9.00
C THR A 220 15.62 -13.47 -7.61
N ARG A 221 16.13 -12.73 -6.60
CA ARG A 221 15.77 -12.94 -5.18
C ARG A 221 14.27 -12.84 -4.87
N TYR A 222 13.51 -12.14 -5.71
CA TYR A 222 12.06 -11.95 -5.57
C TYR A 222 11.23 -12.93 -6.39
N SER A 223 11.86 -13.66 -7.32
CA SER A 223 11.23 -14.70 -8.14
C SER A 223 11.21 -16.02 -7.36
N SER A 224 10.27 -16.12 -6.43
CA SER A 224 10.12 -17.26 -5.53
C SER A 224 8.75 -17.91 -5.65
N SER A 225 8.63 -19.11 -5.08
CA SER A 225 7.35 -19.76 -4.83
C SER A 225 7.33 -20.34 -3.41
N PRO A 226 6.17 -20.37 -2.73
CA PRO A 226 6.07 -20.96 -1.41
C PRO A 226 6.33 -22.47 -1.45
N THR A 227 7.15 -22.98 -0.53
CA THR A 227 7.33 -24.42 -0.35
C THR A 227 6.03 -25.09 0.13
N PRO A 228 5.87 -26.42 -0.03
CA PRO A 228 4.72 -27.14 0.52
C PRO A 228 4.53 -26.91 2.03
N LEU A 229 5.63 -26.76 2.78
CA LEU A 229 5.60 -26.42 4.21
C LEU A 229 5.00 -25.03 4.46
N LYS A 230 5.47 -24.01 3.72
CA LYS A 230 4.91 -22.65 3.79
C LYS A 230 3.43 -22.64 3.41
N MET A 231 3.07 -23.33 2.32
CA MET A 231 1.68 -23.47 1.87
C MET A 231 0.79 -24.12 2.93
N ALA A 232 1.22 -25.23 3.52
CA ALA A 232 0.48 -25.91 4.59
C ALA A 232 0.29 -25.02 5.83
N ALA A 233 1.34 -24.29 6.25
CA ALA A 233 1.26 -23.36 7.36
C ALA A 233 0.28 -22.21 7.10
N MET A 234 0.25 -21.67 5.88
CA MET A 234 -0.70 -20.64 5.48
C MET A 234 -2.14 -21.15 5.52
N ILE A 235 -2.42 -22.30 4.88
CA ILE A 235 -3.76 -22.90 4.83
C ILE A 235 -4.24 -23.22 6.25
N LEU A 236 -3.39 -23.88 7.05
CA LEU A 236 -3.73 -24.25 8.42
C LEU A 236 -3.89 -23.02 9.31
N GLY A 237 -3.05 -21.98 9.15
CA GLY A 237 -3.17 -20.73 9.90
C GLY A 237 -4.50 -20.02 9.67
N VAL A 238 -4.95 -19.94 8.40
CA VAL A 238 -6.26 -19.37 8.05
C VAL A 238 -7.40 -20.24 8.60
N ALA A 239 -7.33 -21.57 8.41
CA ALA A 239 -8.36 -22.49 8.88
C ALA A 239 -8.51 -22.46 10.42
N LEU A 240 -7.40 -22.46 11.16
CA LEU A 240 -7.39 -22.36 12.63
C LEU A 240 -7.89 -21.01 13.11
N THR A 241 -7.57 -19.92 12.40
CA THR A 241 -8.14 -18.61 12.70
C THR A 241 -9.66 -18.63 12.53
N GLY A 242 -10.16 -19.22 11.45
CA GLY A 242 -11.59 -19.43 11.24
C GLY A 242 -12.24 -20.23 12.37
N ALA A 243 -11.65 -21.36 12.74
CA ALA A 243 -12.13 -22.19 13.85
C ALA A 243 -12.13 -21.43 15.20
N ALA A 244 -11.08 -20.63 15.47
CA ALA A 244 -10.99 -19.80 16.67
C ALA A 244 -12.08 -18.72 16.72
N LEU A 245 -12.40 -18.10 15.58
CA LEU A 245 -13.48 -17.11 15.47
C LEU A 245 -14.86 -17.75 15.64
N VAL A 246 -15.09 -18.94 15.10
CA VAL A 246 -16.32 -19.71 15.32
C VAL A 246 -16.45 -20.07 16.80
N ALA A 247 -15.38 -20.52 17.45
CA ALA A 247 -15.37 -20.78 18.89
C ALA A 247 -15.66 -19.50 19.70
N LEU A 248 -15.06 -18.37 19.34
CA LEU A 248 -15.36 -17.06 19.96
C LEU A 248 -16.83 -16.66 19.77
N HIS A 249 -17.41 -16.92 18.60
CA HIS A 249 -18.84 -16.69 18.34
C HIS A 249 -19.73 -17.50 19.29
N ILE A 250 -19.41 -18.79 19.48
CA ILE A 250 -20.16 -19.66 20.40
C ILE A 250 -20.07 -19.11 21.83
N LEU A 251 -18.90 -18.68 22.28
CA LEU A 251 -18.73 -18.03 23.59
C LEU A 251 -19.52 -16.71 23.72
N ASP A 252 -19.67 -15.96 22.62
CA ASP A 252 -20.49 -14.74 22.58
C ASP A 252 -22.00 -15.03 22.70
N THR A 253 -22.46 -16.22 22.34
CA THR A 253 -23.89 -16.62 22.46
C THR A 253 -24.32 -17.08 23.85
N ALA A 254 -23.38 -17.19 24.80
CA ALA A 254 -23.64 -17.70 26.14
C ALA A 254 -24.63 -16.87 26.98
N ASP A 255 -24.92 -15.63 26.58
CA ASP A 255 -25.91 -14.77 27.23
C ASP A 255 -27.36 -15.09 26.81
N GLY A 256 -27.60 -16.16 26.03
CA GLY A 256 -28.93 -16.63 25.60
C GLY A 256 -29.61 -15.75 24.55
N MET A 257 -29.02 -14.61 24.21
CA MET A 257 -29.53 -13.65 23.24
C MET A 257 -29.26 -14.12 21.81
N ARG A 258 -30.28 -14.69 21.15
CA ARG A 258 -30.23 -15.03 19.72
C ARG A 258 -30.08 -13.76 18.87
N HIS A 259 -29.25 -13.84 17.84
CA HIS A 259 -29.21 -12.78 16.81
C HIS A 259 -30.57 -12.75 16.10
N ARG A 260 -31.35 -11.68 16.30
CA ARG A 260 -32.61 -11.51 15.57
C ARG A 260 -32.40 -11.03 14.13
N ARG A 261 -31.38 -10.17 13.87
CA ARG A 261 -31.04 -9.66 12.53
C ARG A 261 -29.55 -9.29 12.43
N PHE A 262 -28.91 -9.60 11.30
CA PHE A 262 -27.51 -9.20 10.99
C PHE A 262 -27.43 -7.78 10.39
N LEU A 263 -28.42 -7.45 9.54
CA LEU A 263 -28.58 -6.12 8.94
C LEU A 263 -29.82 -5.41 9.52
N PRO A 264 -29.76 -4.09 9.76
CA PRO A 264 -30.91 -3.29 10.16
C PRO A 264 -32.09 -3.42 9.18
N ALA A 265 -33.32 -3.27 9.68
CA ALA A 265 -34.53 -3.36 8.86
C ALA A 265 -34.54 -2.37 7.67
N ARG A 266 -33.95 -1.19 7.85
CA ARG A 266 -33.86 -0.12 6.84
C ARG A 266 -32.83 -0.41 5.73
N TRP A 267 -32.09 -1.52 5.82
CA TRP A 267 -31.15 -1.87 4.76
C TRP A 267 -31.84 -2.07 3.42
N TRP A 268 -33.05 -2.60 3.39
CA TRP A 268 -33.74 -2.94 2.13
C TRP A 268 -34.63 -1.82 1.57
N SER A 269 -34.65 -0.65 2.21
CA SER A 269 -35.44 0.50 1.74
C SER A 269 -34.54 1.49 1.01
N THR A 270 -34.97 2.05 -0.12
CA THR A 270 -34.27 3.13 -0.84
C THR A 270 -35.01 4.46 -0.66
N GLY A 271 -34.26 5.55 -0.42
CA GLY A 271 -34.80 6.92 -0.39
C GLY A 271 -34.45 7.73 -1.63
N GLY A 272 -35.12 8.88 -1.82
CA GLY A 272 -34.79 9.80 -2.92
C GLY A 272 -33.35 10.31 -2.90
N LEU A 273 -32.81 10.60 -1.70
CA LEU A 273 -31.40 10.98 -1.54
C LEU A 273 -30.43 9.84 -1.91
N ASP A 274 -30.78 8.59 -1.57
CA ASP A 274 -29.96 7.44 -1.98
C ASP A 274 -29.91 7.34 -3.51
N THR A 275 -31.05 7.49 -4.16
CA THR A 275 -31.15 7.46 -5.64
C THR A 275 -30.29 8.55 -6.27
N LEU A 276 -30.31 9.76 -5.71
CA LEU A 276 -29.47 10.86 -6.19
C LEU A 276 -27.97 10.56 -6.03
N VAL A 277 -27.54 10.08 -4.86
CA VAL A 277 -26.13 9.74 -4.61
C VAL A 277 -25.67 8.64 -5.57
N ILE A 278 -26.48 7.58 -5.75
CA ILE A 278 -26.20 6.50 -6.68
C ILE A 278 -26.10 7.04 -8.11
N ALA A 279 -27.04 7.87 -8.55
CA ALA A 279 -27.04 8.47 -9.88
C ALA A 279 -25.77 9.30 -10.12
N VAL A 280 -25.35 10.13 -9.15
CA VAL A 280 -24.12 10.92 -9.25
C VAL A 280 -22.87 10.03 -9.32
N LEU A 281 -22.78 8.98 -8.50
CA LEU A 281 -21.64 8.06 -8.51
C LEU A 281 -21.54 7.28 -9.83
N VAL A 282 -22.67 6.78 -10.33
CA VAL A 282 -22.73 6.06 -11.61
C VAL A 282 -22.40 6.99 -12.76
N TRP A 283 -22.96 8.20 -12.79
CA TRP A 283 -22.63 9.21 -13.79
C TRP A 283 -21.13 9.53 -13.79
N TRP A 284 -20.57 9.80 -12.61
CA TRP A 284 -19.15 10.12 -12.46
C TRP A 284 -18.21 8.96 -12.80
N HIS A 285 -18.67 7.72 -12.67
CA HIS A 285 -17.89 6.57 -13.12
C HIS A 285 -17.63 6.60 -14.63
N PHE A 286 -18.58 7.11 -15.43
CA PHE A 286 -18.41 7.21 -16.88
C PHE A 286 -17.70 8.51 -17.31
N VAL A 287 -18.10 9.67 -16.78
CA VAL A 287 -17.59 10.97 -17.25
C VAL A 287 -16.53 11.61 -16.35
N GLY A 288 -16.40 11.12 -15.13
CA GLY A 288 -15.56 11.72 -14.11
C GLY A 288 -14.07 11.46 -14.33
N ALA A 289 -13.25 12.39 -13.84
CA ALA A 289 -11.80 12.31 -13.91
C ALA A 289 -11.24 11.13 -13.11
N ASN A 290 -10.14 10.56 -13.59
CA ASN A 290 -9.44 9.46 -12.93
C ASN A 290 -8.34 9.98 -12.00
N THR A 291 -7.83 9.11 -11.13
CA THR A 291 -6.66 9.45 -10.32
C THR A 291 -5.36 9.38 -11.14
N SER A 292 -4.29 10.02 -10.66
CA SER A 292 -3.02 10.12 -11.38
C SER A 292 -2.30 8.80 -11.61
N ASP A 293 -2.53 7.80 -10.76
CA ASP A 293 -1.70 6.59 -10.68
C ASP A 293 -2.42 5.35 -11.24
N ASP A 294 -3.60 5.52 -11.86
CA ASP A 294 -4.38 4.42 -12.43
C ASP A 294 -3.58 3.61 -13.46
N GLY A 295 -2.88 4.30 -14.37
CA GLY A 295 -2.02 3.64 -15.37
C GLY A 295 -0.82 2.94 -14.74
N TYR A 296 -0.28 3.50 -13.65
CA TYR A 296 0.83 2.91 -12.90
C TYR A 296 0.43 1.54 -12.33
N ILE A 297 -0.68 1.51 -11.59
CA ILE A 297 -1.20 0.32 -10.93
C ILE A 297 -1.68 -0.72 -11.94
N LEU A 298 -2.38 -0.30 -13.00
CA LEU A 298 -2.85 -1.20 -14.04
C LEU A 298 -1.68 -1.91 -14.75
N THR A 299 -0.59 -1.18 -15.04
CA THR A 299 0.58 -1.78 -15.70
C THR A 299 1.25 -2.82 -14.80
N MET A 300 1.43 -2.50 -13.52
CA MET A 300 1.99 -3.44 -12.54
C MET A 300 1.14 -4.70 -12.42
N ALA A 301 -0.19 -4.56 -12.29
CA ALA A 301 -1.10 -5.70 -12.20
C ALA A 301 -1.09 -6.58 -13.46
N ARG A 302 -0.94 -6.00 -14.65
CA ARG A 302 -0.89 -6.78 -15.91
C ARG A 302 0.43 -7.55 -16.08
N VAL A 303 1.54 -7.00 -15.60
CA VAL A 303 2.86 -7.61 -15.76
C VAL A 303 3.16 -8.62 -14.64
N SER A 304 2.50 -8.49 -13.47
CA SER A 304 2.80 -9.32 -12.29
C SER A 304 2.65 -10.82 -12.52
N GLU A 305 1.70 -11.25 -13.35
CA GLU A 305 1.49 -12.68 -13.65
C GLU A 305 2.69 -13.29 -14.38
N HIS A 306 3.27 -12.56 -15.34
CA HIS A 306 4.44 -13.00 -16.08
C HIS A 306 5.72 -12.85 -15.26
N ALA A 307 5.80 -11.82 -14.42
CA ALA A 307 6.92 -11.62 -13.51
C ALA A 307 6.97 -12.67 -12.38
N GLY A 308 5.83 -13.28 -12.03
CA GLY A 308 5.69 -14.23 -10.93
C GLY A 308 5.55 -13.59 -9.55
N TYR A 309 5.63 -12.25 -9.44
CA TYR A 309 5.46 -11.49 -8.21
C TYR A 309 5.00 -10.05 -8.51
N MET A 310 4.50 -9.34 -7.50
CA MET A 310 4.02 -7.96 -7.62
C MET A 310 5.17 -6.94 -7.55
N ALA A 311 5.91 -6.81 -8.65
CA ALA A 311 7.02 -5.87 -8.79
C ALA A 311 6.54 -4.42 -8.91
N ASN A 312 7.29 -3.48 -8.33
CA ASN A 312 7.20 -2.09 -8.76
C ASN A 312 7.84 -1.96 -10.15
N TYR A 313 7.00 -1.91 -11.17
CA TYR A 313 7.45 -1.95 -12.56
C TYR A 313 8.29 -0.73 -12.98
N TYR A 314 7.96 0.45 -12.46
CA TYR A 314 8.54 1.72 -12.93
C TYR A 314 9.72 2.23 -12.09
N ARG A 315 9.90 1.73 -10.86
CA ARG A 315 10.86 2.28 -9.89
C ARG A 315 11.54 1.19 -9.08
N TRP A 316 12.59 1.58 -8.37
CA TRP A 316 13.24 0.77 -7.33
C TRP A 316 13.70 -0.61 -7.82
N PHE A 317 14.25 -0.66 -9.04
CA PHE A 317 14.97 -1.82 -9.56
C PHE A 317 14.14 -3.13 -9.56
N GLY A 318 12.82 -3.03 -9.74
CA GLY A 318 11.91 -4.19 -9.75
C GLY A 318 11.62 -4.79 -8.37
N THR A 319 11.95 -4.09 -7.27
CA THR A 319 11.59 -4.58 -5.93
C THR A 319 10.07 -4.73 -5.76
N PRO A 320 9.61 -5.71 -4.95
CA PRO A 320 8.17 -5.92 -4.72
C PRO A 320 7.50 -4.76 -3.98
N GLU A 321 6.20 -4.57 -4.21
CA GLU A 321 5.37 -3.61 -3.45
C GLU A 321 5.10 -4.02 -2.01
N ALA A 322 5.36 -5.28 -1.67
CA ALA A 322 5.21 -5.82 -0.33
C ALA A 322 5.93 -4.93 0.74
N PRO A 323 5.34 -4.77 1.94
CA PRO A 323 4.17 -5.48 2.49
C PRO A 323 2.81 -4.95 2.01
N PHE A 324 2.78 -3.96 1.11
CA PHE A 324 1.54 -3.34 0.65
C PHE A 324 1.01 -3.97 -0.63
N GLY A 325 -0.23 -3.65 -0.98
CA GLY A 325 -0.75 -3.92 -2.32
C GLY A 325 -1.33 -5.32 -2.55
N TRP A 326 -1.78 -6.02 -1.50
CA TRP A 326 -2.45 -7.33 -1.63
C TRP A 326 -3.64 -7.33 -2.62
N TYR A 327 -4.30 -6.17 -2.80
CA TYR A 327 -5.42 -6.02 -3.71
C TYR A 327 -4.98 -5.84 -5.18
N TYR A 328 -3.71 -5.55 -5.45
CA TYR A 328 -3.20 -5.49 -6.82
C TYR A 328 -3.28 -6.85 -7.50
N ASP A 329 -3.07 -7.93 -6.73
CA ASP A 329 -3.24 -9.30 -7.22
C ASP A 329 -4.71 -9.58 -7.62
N LEU A 330 -5.67 -8.99 -6.91
CA LEU A 330 -7.08 -9.07 -7.29
C LEU A 330 -7.35 -8.28 -8.58
N LEU A 331 -6.68 -7.14 -8.77
CA LEU A 331 -6.78 -6.36 -10.01
C LEU A 331 -6.13 -7.09 -11.20
N ALA A 332 -5.04 -7.84 -10.99
CA ALA A 332 -4.44 -8.68 -12.01
C ALA A 332 -5.46 -9.72 -12.52
N LEU A 333 -6.08 -10.46 -11.60
CA LEU A 333 -7.15 -11.40 -11.92
C LEU A 333 -8.36 -10.73 -12.60
N TRP A 334 -8.73 -9.52 -12.14
CA TRP A 334 -9.84 -8.76 -12.72
C TRP A 334 -9.56 -8.27 -14.14
N ALA A 335 -8.28 -8.02 -14.46
CA ALA A 335 -7.83 -7.56 -15.77
C ALA A 335 -7.93 -8.63 -16.88
N HIS A 336 -8.04 -9.92 -16.52
CA HIS A 336 -8.29 -11.00 -17.49
C HIS A 336 -9.59 -10.83 -18.26
N VAL A 337 -10.63 -10.23 -17.65
CA VAL A 337 -11.92 -10.01 -18.31
C VAL A 337 -11.83 -8.85 -19.28
N SER A 338 -11.33 -7.70 -18.82
CA SER A 338 -11.11 -6.51 -19.63
C SER A 338 -10.13 -5.57 -18.94
N THR A 339 -9.41 -4.77 -19.72
CA THR A 339 -8.55 -3.69 -19.19
C THR A 339 -9.15 -2.30 -19.42
N ALA A 340 -10.41 -2.23 -19.86
CA ALA A 340 -11.11 -0.97 -20.07
C ALA A 340 -11.29 -0.20 -18.74
N SER A 341 -11.16 1.13 -18.79
CA SER A 341 -11.22 1.98 -17.58
C SER A 341 -12.53 1.82 -16.79
N ILE A 342 -13.67 1.65 -17.48
CA ILE A 342 -14.99 1.43 -16.86
C ILE A 342 -14.98 0.12 -16.07
N TRP A 343 -14.47 -0.96 -16.67
CA TRP A 343 -14.40 -2.26 -16.01
C TRP A 343 -13.44 -2.27 -14.82
N MET A 344 -12.22 -1.75 -15.01
CA MET A 344 -11.19 -1.77 -13.97
C MET A 344 -11.58 -0.94 -12.73
N ARG A 345 -12.37 0.13 -12.90
CA ARG A 345 -12.87 0.97 -11.80
C ARG A 345 -14.22 0.52 -11.24
N LEU A 346 -14.81 -0.55 -11.76
CA LEU A 346 -16.10 -1.06 -11.27
C LEU A 346 -16.04 -1.49 -9.79
N PRO A 347 -14.98 -2.17 -9.30
CA PRO A 347 -14.83 -2.42 -7.86
C PRO A 347 -14.82 -1.13 -7.03
N THR A 348 -14.20 -0.06 -7.54
CA THR A 348 -14.19 1.26 -6.92
C THR A 348 -15.58 1.87 -6.82
N LEU A 349 -16.39 1.76 -7.87
CA LEU A 349 -17.80 2.18 -7.83
C LEU A 349 -18.59 1.36 -6.79
N ALA A 350 -18.40 0.04 -6.74
CA ALA A 350 -19.05 -0.80 -5.74
C ALA A 350 -18.66 -0.40 -4.29
N MET A 351 -17.39 -0.04 -4.06
CA MET A 351 -16.93 0.49 -2.78
C MET A 351 -17.57 1.84 -2.46
N ALA A 352 -17.75 2.74 -3.44
CA ALA A 352 -18.43 4.02 -3.27
C ALA A 352 -19.88 3.82 -2.79
N LEU A 353 -20.61 2.95 -3.48
CA LEU A 353 -21.99 2.61 -3.18
C LEU A 353 -22.09 1.99 -1.78
N THR A 354 -21.18 1.09 -1.44
CA THR A 354 -21.12 0.46 -0.11
C THR A 354 -20.79 1.48 0.99
N CYS A 355 -19.84 2.38 0.76
CA CYS A 355 -19.52 3.48 1.68
C CYS A 355 -20.78 4.31 1.98
N TRP A 356 -21.48 4.78 0.96
CA TRP A 356 -22.72 5.55 1.14
C TRP A 356 -23.78 4.74 1.90
N TRP A 357 -23.94 3.46 1.55
CA TRP A 357 -24.90 2.58 2.20
C TRP A 357 -24.61 2.41 3.70
N VAL A 358 -23.33 2.21 4.05
CA VAL A 358 -22.87 2.11 5.44
C VAL A 358 -23.08 3.43 6.19
N ILE A 359 -22.72 4.57 5.60
CA ILE A 359 -22.92 5.89 6.20
C ILE A 359 -24.41 6.12 6.51
N SER A 360 -25.27 5.91 5.53
CA SER A 360 -26.70 6.22 5.61
C SER A 360 -27.49 5.27 6.52
N ARG A 361 -27.12 3.98 6.61
CA ARG A 361 -27.88 2.95 7.33
C ARG A 361 -27.27 2.52 8.66
N GLU A 362 -25.94 2.54 8.79
CA GLU A 362 -25.24 2.13 10.02
C GLU A 362 -24.77 3.33 10.82
N VAL A 363 -24.08 4.29 10.17
CA VAL A 363 -23.42 5.39 10.88
C VAL A 363 -24.41 6.44 11.37
N ILE A 364 -25.18 7.05 10.46
CA ILE A 364 -26.13 8.14 10.78
C ILE A 364 -27.10 7.74 11.90
N PRO A 365 -27.76 6.56 11.86
CA PRO A 365 -28.67 6.16 12.94
C PRO A 365 -27.96 5.90 14.28
N ARG A 366 -26.69 5.48 14.25
CA ARG A 366 -25.89 5.21 15.45
C ARG A 366 -25.39 6.49 16.13
N LEU A 367 -25.25 7.58 15.39
CA LEU A 367 -24.78 8.87 15.90
C LEU A 367 -25.79 9.60 16.80
N GLY A 368 -27.06 9.18 16.82
CA GLY A 368 -28.07 9.67 17.77
C GLY A 368 -29.37 10.13 17.11
N HIS A 369 -30.37 10.42 17.93
CA HIS A 369 -31.72 10.70 17.45
C HIS A 369 -31.79 11.95 16.56
N ALA A 370 -31.13 13.05 16.94
CA ALA A 370 -31.17 14.28 16.15
C ALA A 370 -30.50 14.15 14.78
N VAL A 371 -29.46 13.31 14.68
CA VAL A 371 -28.78 13.02 13.40
C VAL A 371 -29.67 12.16 12.52
N LYS A 372 -30.33 11.15 13.11
CA LYS A 372 -31.23 10.23 12.40
C LYS A 372 -32.45 10.93 11.79
N THR A 373 -33.03 11.91 12.48
CA THR A 373 -34.28 12.58 12.04
C THR A 373 -34.04 13.83 11.20
N SER A 374 -32.86 14.43 11.28
CA SER A 374 -32.54 15.66 10.52
C SER A 374 -32.27 15.35 9.05
N ARG A 375 -33.11 15.89 8.16
CA ARG A 375 -32.85 15.84 6.70
C ARG A 375 -31.57 16.59 6.35
N ALA A 376 -31.30 17.74 6.98
CA ALA A 376 -30.09 18.52 6.73
C ALA A 376 -28.83 17.69 7.02
N ALA A 377 -28.82 16.88 8.09
CA ALA A 377 -27.69 16.02 8.41
C ALA A 377 -27.44 14.92 7.36
N ALA A 378 -28.51 14.36 6.77
CA ALA A 378 -28.39 13.39 5.69
C ALA A 378 -27.86 14.04 4.39
N TRP A 379 -28.35 15.22 4.03
CA TRP A 379 -27.90 15.96 2.84
C TRP A 379 -26.45 16.44 2.98
N THR A 380 -26.05 16.95 4.13
CA THR A 380 -24.64 17.34 4.36
C THR A 380 -23.72 16.13 4.39
N ALA A 381 -24.17 14.98 4.91
CA ALA A 381 -23.40 13.75 4.83
C ALA A 381 -23.17 13.30 3.38
N ALA A 382 -24.23 13.31 2.57
CA ALA A 382 -24.15 12.98 1.15
C ALA A 382 -23.22 13.95 0.40
N GLY A 383 -23.40 15.26 0.60
CA GLY A 383 -22.59 16.29 -0.05
C GLY A 383 -21.11 16.21 0.34
N MET A 384 -20.80 16.03 1.62
CA MET A 384 -19.42 15.88 2.10
C MET A 384 -18.78 14.59 1.59
N PHE A 385 -19.51 13.48 1.59
CA PHE A 385 -19.03 12.22 1.04
C PHE A 385 -18.69 12.35 -0.45
N LEU A 386 -19.62 12.89 -1.26
CA LEU A 386 -19.42 13.10 -2.69
C LEU A 386 -18.30 14.11 -2.98
N ALA A 387 -18.21 15.20 -2.20
CA ALA A 387 -17.18 16.22 -2.38
C ALA A 387 -15.76 15.66 -2.19
N VAL A 388 -15.58 14.66 -1.33
CA VAL A 388 -14.30 13.97 -1.16
C VAL A 388 -14.13 12.85 -2.19
N TRP A 389 -15.15 12.00 -2.37
CA TRP A 389 -15.05 10.81 -3.21
C TRP A 389 -14.79 11.14 -4.69
N LEU A 390 -15.59 12.02 -5.28
CA LEU A 390 -15.56 12.29 -6.72
C LEU A 390 -14.16 12.75 -7.20
N PRO A 391 -13.47 13.72 -6.54
CA PRO A 391 -12.16 14.15 -6.99
C PRO A 391 -10.96 13.30 -6.56
N LEU A 392 -11.10 12.43 -5.56
CA LEU A 392 -9.96 11.75 -4.93
C LEU A 392 -9.97 10.23 -5.11
N ASP A 393 -11.15 9.61 -5.20
CA ASP A 393 -11.31 8.15 -5.08
C ASP A 393 -11.76 7.46 -6.38
N ASN A 394 -11.87 8.19 -7.50
CA ASN A 394 -12.32 7.63 -8.78
C ASN A 394 -11.19 6.96 -9.58
N GLY A 395 -10.58 5.91 -9.03
CA GLY A 395 -9.44 5.23 -9.68
C GLY A 395 -9.07 3.87 -9.07
N LEU A 396 -7.84 3.43 -9.34
CA LEU A 396 -7.31 2.11 -8.91
C LEU A 396 -6.43 2.16 -7.66
N ARG A 397 -6.24 3.35 -7.11
CA ARG A 397 -5.43 3.56 -5.91
C ARG A 397 -6.09 2.97 -4.64
N PRO A 398 -5.39 2.84 -3.50
CA PRO A 398 -5.95 2.16 -2.33
C PRO A 398 -6.87 3.02 -1.47
N GLU A 399 -6.94 4.35 -1.69
CA GLU A 399 -7.74 5.26 -0.87
C GLU A 399 -9.24 4.85 -0.73
N PRO A 400 -9.94 4.37 -1.78
CA PRO A 400 -11.31 3.87 -1.67
C PRO A 400 -11.46 2.66 -0.73
N ILE A 401 -10.50 1.71 -0.80
CA ILE A 401 -10.45 0.54 0.08
C ILE A 401 -10.24 1.01 1.51
N ILE A 402 -9.36 2.00 1.72
CA ILE A 402 -9.05 2.55 3.03
C ILE A 402 -10.25 3.29 3.62
N ALA A 403 -10.92 4.13 2.84
CA ALA A 403 -12.10 4.86 3.27
C ALA A 403 -13.23 3.90 3.72
N LEU A 404 -13.48 2.85 2.94
CA LEU A 404 -14.44 1.81 3.30
C LEU A 404 -13.99 1.00 4.52
N GLY A 405 -12.72 0.60 4.56
CA GLY A 405 -12.13 -0.18 5.64
C GLY A 405 -12.21 0.51 6.99
N ILE A 406 -11.95 1.82 7.04
CA ILE A 406 -12.11 2.63 8.26
C ILE A 406 -13.56 2.63 8.74
N LEU A 407 -14.53 2.81 7.84
CA LEU A 407 -15.96 2.78 8.17
C LEU A 407 -16.38 1.41 8.70
N LEU A 408 -16.01 0.33 8.03
CA LEU A 408 -16.37 -1.03 8.44
C LEU A 408 -15.71 -1.42 9.76
N THR A 409 -14.47 -0.98 9.99
CA THR A 409 -13.78 -1.14 11.28
C THR A 409 -14.56 -0.43 12.39
N TRP A 410 -14.93 0.84 12.19
CA TRP A 410 -15.73 1.58 13.15
C TRP A 410 -17.11 0.95 13.39
N CYS A 411 -17.83 0.55 12.34
CA CYS A 411 -19.14 -0.09 12.46
C CYS A 411 -19.05 -1.41 13.24
N SER A 412 -18.01 -2.21 13.00
CA SER A 412 -17.78 -3.48 13.69
C SER A 412 -17.49 -3.25 15.18
N VAL A 413 -16.66 -2.26 15.51
CA VAL A 413 -16.40 -1.84 16.90
C VAL A 413 -17.67 -1.33 17.57
N GLU A 414 -18.45 -0.46 16.92
CA GLU A 414 -19.69 0.07 17.47
C GLU A 414 -20.73 -1.00 17.75
N ARG A 415 -20.84 -1.98 16.85
CA ARG A 415 -21.70 -3.15 17.05
C ARG A 415 -21.21 -3.97 18.24
N ALA A 416 -19.90 -4.23 18.37
CA ALA A 416 -19.33 -4.88 19.54
C ALA A 416 -19.63 -4.14 20.85
N VAL A 417 -19.49 -2.80 20.88
CA VAL A 417 -19.82 -1.99 22.06
C VAL A 417 -21.31 -2.08 22.39
N ALA A 418 -22.18 -2.03 21.39
CA ALA A 418 -23.63 -2.09 21.59
C ALA A 418 -24.10 -3.47 22.10
N THR A 419 -23.51 -4.56 21.60
CA THR A 419 -23.94 -5.92 21.94
C THR A 419 -23.09 -6.58 23.02
N SER A 420 -22.03 -5.92 23.50
CA SER A 420 -21.03 -6.49 24.41
C SER A 420 -20.47 -7.84 23.91
N ARG A 421 -20.14 -7.94 22.62
CA ARG A 421 -19.61 -9.15 21.94
C ARG A 421 -18.19 -8.90 21.44
N LEU A 422 -17.36 -9.93 21.42
CA LEU A 422 -15.95 -9.84 21.01
C LEU A 422 -15.73 -10.22 19.54
N LEU A 423 -16.57 -11.04 18.94
CA LEU A 423 -16.46 -11.40 17.52
C LEU A 423 -16.41 -10.18 16.58
N PRO A 424 -17.28 -9.16 16.72
CA PRO A 424 -17.18 -7.98 15.85
C PRO A 424 -15.89 -7.18 16.08
N VAL A 425 -15.27 -7.27 17.26
CA VAL A 425 -13.94 -6.69 17.48
C VAL A 425 -12.87 -7.48 16.71
N ALA A 426 -12.91 -8.81 16.76
CA ALA A 426 -11.98 -9.64 15.99
C ALA A 426 -12.10 -9.37 14.48
N ILE A 427 -13.33 -9.23 13.97
CA ILE A 427 -13.59 -8.80 12.59
C ILE A 427 -13.02 -7.40 12.32
N ALA A 428 -13.19 -6.45 13.25
CA ALA A 428 -12.61 -5.12 13.12
C ALA A 428 -11.08 -5.15 13.06
N CYS A 429 -10.41 -6.04 13.80
CA CYS A 429 -8.96 -6.23 13.72
C CYS A 429 -8.53 -6.72 12.32
N ILE A 430 -9.25 -7.70 11.74
CA ILE A 430 -8.96 -8.21 10.39
C ILE A 430 -9.12 -7.10 9.35
N ILE A 431 -10.26 -6.40 9.37
CA ILE A 431 -10.55 -5.32 8.42
C ILE A 431 -9.52 -4.20 8.57
N GLY A 432 -9.24 -3.76 9.81
CA GLY A 432 -8.28 -2.71 10.09
C GLY A 432 -6.86 -3.08 9.64
N ALA A 433 -6.44 -4.33 9.85
CA ALA A 433 -5.14 -4.83 9.40
C ALA A 433 -5.06 -4.92 7.87
N LEU A 434 -6.06 -5.49 7.17
CA LEU A 434 -6.10 -5.49 5.70
C LEU A 434 -6.08 -4.07 5.13
N THR A 435 -6.78 -3.15 5.79
CA THR A 435 -6.79 -1.74 5.43
C THR A 435 -5.42 -1.08 5.60
N LEU A 436 -4.74 -1.37 6.71
CA LEU A 436 -3.40 -0.85 7.00
C LEU A 436 -2.40 -1.25 5.91
N PHE A 437 -2.48 -2.50 5.43
CA PHE A 437 -1.59 -3.04 4.39
C PHE A 437 -2.12 -2.87 2.96
N SER A 438 -3.21 -2.13 2.76
CA SER A 438 -3.67 -1.79 1.39
C SER A 438 -2.68 -0.85 0.69
N GLY A 439 -2.09 0.09 1.43
CA GLY A 439 -1.06 1.01 0.94
C GLY A 439 -0.43 1.77 2.10
N PRO A 440 0.67 2.53 1.89
CA PRO A 440 1.29 3.31 2.97
C PRO A 440 0.34 4.32 3.64
N THR A 441 -0.66 4.83 2.90
CA THR A 441 -1.73 5.70 3.41
C THR A 441 -2.72 4.98 4.33
N GLY A 442 -2.73 3.64 4.31
CA GLY A 442 -3.54 2.79 5.17
C GLY A 442 -3.27 3.01 6.65
N ILE A 443 -2.15 3.64 7.02
CA ILE A 443 -1.85 4.07 8.39
C ILE A 443 -2.96 4.94 9.01
N ALA A 444 -3.76 5.63 8.19
CA ALA A 444 -4.94 6.36 8.65
C ALA A 444 -5.94 5.47 9.41
N SER A 445 -5.98 4.16 9.12
CA SER A 445 -6.86 3.20 9.81
C SER A 445 -6.48 2.91 11.26
N ILE A 446 -5.23 3.21 11.66
CA ILE A 446 -4.78 3.08 13.05
C ILE A 446 -5.68 3.86 14.00
N GLY A 447 -6.22 5.00 13.56
CA GLY A 447 -7.21 5.77 14.34
C GLY A 447 -8.42 4.92 14.75
N ALA A 448 -8.97 4.13 13.83
CA ALA A 448 -10.11 3.26 14.10
C ALA A 448 -9.76 2.13 15.09
N LEU A 449 -8.54 1.60 15.01
CA LEU A 449 -8.05 0.55 15.91
C LEU A 449 -7.76 1.08 17.32
N LEU A 450 -7.05 2.20 17.44
CA LEU A 450 -6.72 2.80 18.75
C LEU A 450 -7.96 3.22 19.53
N VAL A 451 -8.95 3.76 18.82
CA VAL A 451 -10.22 4.16 19.43
C VAL A 451 -11.05 2.95 19.91
N ALA A 452 -10.78 1.75 19.40
CA ALA A 452 -11.41 0.51 19.84
C ALA A 452 -10.87 -0.04 21.18
N ILE A 453 -9.67 0.39 21.61
CA ILE A 453 -8.98 -0.15 22.82
C ILE A 453 -9.82 0.06 24.09
N GLY A 454 -10.37 1.26 24.28
CA GLY A 454 -11.16 1.59 25.47
C GLY A 454 -12.40 0.70 25.63
N PRO A 455 -13.26 0.61 24.60
CA PRO A 455 -14.39 -0.31 24.64
C PRO A 455 -14.00 -1.78 24.75
N LEU A 456 -12.93 -2.22 24.07
CA LEU A 456 -12.43 -3.59 24.15
C LEU A 456 -12.06 -3.97 25.58
N ARG A 457 -11.32 -3.12 26.30
CA ARG A 457 -10.97 -3.36 27.72
C ARG A 457 -12.21 -3.55 28.59
N THR A 458 -13.28 -2.80 28.32
CA THR A 458 -14.53 -2.87 29.08
C THR A 458 -15.27 -4.19 28.81
N ILE A 459 -15.38 -4.60 27.54
CA ILE A 459 -16.03 -5.87 27.16
C ILE A 459 -15.21 -7.06 27.69
N LEU A 460 -13.88 -7.02 27.52
CA LEU A 460 -12.97 -8.06 27.96
C LEU A 460 -13.03 -8.25 29.47
N HIS A 461 -13.01 -7.17 30.26
CA HIS A 461 -13.07 -7.27 31.72
C HIS A 461 -14.38 -7.91 32.22
N ARG A 462 -15.51 -7.64 31.54
CA ARG A 462 -16.79 -8.25 31.90
C ARG A 462 -16.83 -9.74 31.56
N ARG A 463 -16.36 -10.14 30.37
CA ARG A 463 -16.40 -11.53 29.90
C ARG A 463 -15.31 -12.41 30.51
N SER A 464 -14.16 -11.84 30.88
CA SER A 464 -13.04 -12.61 31.45
C SER A 464 -13.40 -13.29 32.77
N ARG A 465 -14.28 -12.67 33.58
CA ARG A 465 -14.80 -13.28 34.82
C ARG A 465 -15.59 -14.57 34.59
N ARG A 466 -16.11 -14.79 33.38
CA ARG A 466 -16.96 -15.93 33.03
C ARG A 466 -16.20 -17.03 32.27
N PHE A 467 -15.35 -16.66 31.32
CA PHE A 467 -14.67 -17.61 30.43
C PHE A 467 -13.15 -17.71 30.64
N GLY A 468 -12.57 -16.82 31.45
CA GLY A 468 -11.12 -16.61 31.52
C GLY A 468 -10.63 -15.69 30.41
N VAL A 469 -9.41 -15.16 30.55
CA VAL A 469 -8.81 -14.21 29.58
C VAL A 469 -8.34 -14.91 28.31
N LEU A 470 -7.68 -16.06 28.45
CA LEU A 470 -7.01 -16.74 27.35
C LEU A 470 -7.95 -17.14 26.20
N PRO A 471 -9.15 -17.73 26.43
CA PRO A 471 -10.08 -18.07 25.35
C PRO A 471 -10.67 -16.86 24.61
N LEU A 472 -10.55 -15.67 25.18
CA LEU A 472 -11.05 -14.43 24.58
C LEU A 472 -9.95 -13.69 23.80
N VAL A 473 -8.72 -13.70 24.30
CA VAL A 473 -7.59 -13.01 23.69
C VAL A 473 -6.97 -13.82 22.56
N ALA A 474 -6.88 -15.15 22.67
CA ALA A 474 -6.24 -15.98 21.64
C ALA A 474 -6.90 -15.85 20.25
N PRO A 475 -8.24 -15.88 20.09
CA PRO A 475 -8.87 -15.63 18.79
C PRO A 475 -8.67 -14.20 18.26
N ILE A 476 -8.59 -13.20 19.14
CA ILE A 476 -8.34 -11.80 18.74
C ILE A 476 -6.90 -11.67 18.23
N LEU A 477 -5.94 -12.34 18.88
CA LEU A 477 -4.55 -12.39 18.44
C LEU A 477 -4.43 -13.07 17.07
N ALA A 478 -5.12 -14.20 16.88
CA ALA A 478 -5.19 -14.86 15.57
C ALA A 478 -5.76 -13.92 14.51
N ALA A 479 -6.88 -13.25 14.81
CA ALA A 479 -7.52 -12.30 13.90
C ALA A 479 -6.63 -11.08 13.56
N ALA A 480 -5.81 -10.60 14.50
CA ALA A 480 -4.89 -9.49 14.26
C ALA A 480 -3.64 -9.90 13.46
N THR A 481 -3.21 -11.15 13.57
CA THR A 481 -1.99 -11.67 12.93
C THR A 481 -2.25 -12.35 11.59
N VAL A 482 -3.49 -12.77 11.31
CA VAL A 482 -3.85 -13.51 10.08
C VAL A 482 -3.49 -12.77 8.80
N THR A 483 -3.44 -11.43 8.81
CA THR A 483 -3.05 -10.63 7.64
C THR A 483 -1.58 -10.77 7.27
N ALA A 484 -0.72 -11.26 8.16
CA ALA A 484 0.65 -11.62 7.81
C ALA A 484 0.69 -12.70 6.72
N ILE A 485 -0.30 -13.60 6.67
CA ILE A 485 -0.38 -14.67 5.68
C ILE A 485 -0.50 -14.12 4.24
N PRO A 486 -1.51 -13.29 3.89
CA PRO A 486 -1.59 -12.74 2.54
C PRO A 486 -0.43 -11.79 2.20
N ILE A 487 0.17 -11.09 3.18
CA ILE A 487 1.32 -10.20 2.96
C ILE A 487 2.55 -11.02 2.53
N PHE A 488 2.91 -12.02 3.34
CA PHE A 488 4.07 -12.87 3.11
C PHE A 488 3.73 -14.15 2.33
N ARG A 489 2.66 -14.12 1.52
CA ARG A 489 2.17 -15.31 0.79
C ARG A 489 3.22 -15.87 -0.16
N ASP A 490 4.00 -14.96 -0.73
CA ASP A 490 5.07 -15.24 -1.68
C ASP A 490 6.42 -14.86 -1.07
N GLN A 491 6.61 -13.56 -0.82
CA GLN A 491 7.87 -12.98 -0.35
C GLN A 491 8.30 -13.45 1.06
N THR A 492 9.60 -13.38 1.33
CA THR A 492 10.19 -13.68 2.65
C THR A 492 10.37 -12.40 3.46
N PHE A 493 10.51 -12.55 4.79
CA PHE A 493 10.82 -11.43 5.68
C PHE A 493 12.09 -10.67 5.26
N ALA A 494 13.15 -11.40 4.90
CA ALA A 494 14.40 -10.80 4.46
C ALA A 494 14.24 -10.04 3.13
N GLY A 495 13.52 -10.62 2.16
CA GLY A 495 13.23 -9.98 0.88
C GLY A 495 12.49 -8.65 1.04
N GLU A 496 11.45 -8.62 1.87
CA GLU A 496 10.67 -7.41 2.12
C GLU A 496 11.44 -6.33 2.89
N ILE A 497 12.24 -6.70 3.89
CA ILE A 497 13.07 -5.71 4.62
C ILE A 497 14.07 -5.08 3.67
N GLN A 498 14.79 -5.88 2.89
CA GLN A 498 15.77 -5.38 1.93
C GLN A 498 15.11 -4.49 0.87
N ALA A 499 13.95 -4.89 0.34
CA ALA A 499 13.17 -4.07 -0.59
C ALA A 499 12.80 -2.72 0.04
N ASN A 500 12.31 -2.71 1.28
CA ASN A 500 11.93 -1.47 1.98
C ASN A 500 13.13 -0.56 2.29
N LEU A 501 14.28 -1.14 2.64
CA LEU A 501 15.51 -0.37 2.83
C LEU A 501 15.96 0.29 1.53
N LEU A 502 15.91 -0.44 0.41
CA LEU A 502 16.24 0.10 -0.92
C LEU A 502 15.26 1.21 -1.33
N LYS A 503 13.96 1.00 -1.15
CA LYS A 503 12.91 1.98 -1.44
C LYS A 503 13.13 3.29 -0.66
N ARG A 504 13.54 3.19 0.62
CA ARG A 504 13.87 4.35 1.47
C ARG A 504 15.16 5.06 1.06
N ALA A 505 16.17 4.33 0.62
CA ALA A 505 17.46 4.88 0.23
C ALA A 505 17.41 5.59 -1.14
N VAL A 506 16.62 5.05 -2.08
CA VAL A 506 16.58 5.51 -3.49
C VAL A 506 15.41 6.45 -3.75
N GLY A 507 14.23 6.11 -3.24
CA GLY A 507 12.97 6.77 -3.59
C GLY A 507 12.68 7.99 -2.73
N PRO A 508 11.70 8.82 -3.14
CA PRO A 508 11.23 9.92 -2.30
C PRO A 508 10.67 9.34 -0.98
N SER A 509 11.40 9.56 0.10
CA SER A 509 11.07 9.09 1.45
C SER A 509 11.14 10.27 2.43
N LEU A 510 10.09 11.08 2.43
CA LEU A 510 9.95 12.25 3.29
C LEU A 510 9.78 11.85 4.76
N LYS A 511 10.15 12.75 5.67
CA LYS A 511 10.08 12.52 7.12
C LYS A 511 8.72 12.96 7.67
N TRP A 512 8.50 12.68 8.96
CA TRP A 512 7.23 12.98 9.61
C TRP A 512 6.97 14.50 9.75
N PHE A 513 8.03 15.30 9.95
CA PHE A 513 7.95 16.75 10.04
C PHE A 513 7.75 17.45 8.68
N ASP A 514 7.89 16.71 7.57
CA ASP A 514 7.64 17.21 6.21
C ASP A 514 6.15 17.18 5.82
N GLU A 515 5.25 16.89 6.77
CA GLU A 515 3.81 16.82 6.51
C GLU A 515 3.24 18.16 5.98
N HIS A 516 3.87 19.29 6.30
CA HIS A 516 3.51 20.60 5.76
C HIS A 516 3.50 20.66 4.22
N ILE A 517 4.37 19.89 3.54
CA ILE A 517 4.45 19.82 2.08
C ILE A 517 3.13 19.36 1.46
N ARG A 518 2.38 18.47 2.15
CA ARG A 518 1.07 18.02 1.66
C ARG A 518 0.10 19.20 1.55
N TYR A 519 0.11 20.08 2.54
CA TYR A 519 -0.77 21.25 2.61
C TYR A 519 -0.25 22.37 1.69
N GLU A 520 1.06 22.54 1.57
CA GLU A 520 1.64 23.46 0.58
C GLU A 520 1.17 23.10 -0.83
N ARG A 521 1.26 21.82 -1.22
CA ARG A 521 0.74 21.31 -2.51
C ARG A 521 -0.77 21.54 -2.67
N LEU A 522 -1.53 21.43 -1.59
CA LEU A 522 -2.97 21.71 -1.59
C LEU A 522 -3.26 23.19 -1.91
N PHE A 523 -2.36 24.11 -1.54
CA PHE A 523 -2.50 25.54 -1.79
C PHE A 523 -1.74 26.06 -3.02
N MET A 524 -1.12 25.18 -3.81
CA MET A 524 -0.58 25.52 -5.13
C MET A 524 -1.71 25.62 -6.17
N ALA A 525 -1.55 26.50 -7.17
CA ALA A 525 -2.46 26.62 -8.31
C ALA A 525 -2.17 25.52 -9.36
N SER A 526 -2.39 24.26 -8.98
CA SER A 526 -2.12 23.07 -9.80
C SER A 526 -3.26 22.04 -9.64
N PRO A 527 -3.28 20.94 -10.41
CA PRO A 527 -4.24 19.85 -10.20
C PRO A 527 -4.20 19.23 -8.80
N ASP A 528 -3.07 19.31 -8.10
CA ASP A 528 -2.96 18.86 -6.71
C ASP A 528 -3.65 19.78 -5.71
N GLY A 529 -3.70 21.08 -6.02
CA GLY A 529 -4.40 22.09 -5.25
C GLY A 529 -5.64 22.62 -5.97
N SER A 530 -6.29 21.80 -6.78
CA SER A 530 -7.49 22.21 -7.53
C SER A 530 -8.65 22.55 -6.59
N ILE A 531 -9.62 23.30 -7.11
CA ILE A 531 -10.80 23.75 -6.35
C ILE A 531 -11.49 22.59 -5.66
N ALA A 532 -11.68 21.47 -6.37
CA ALA A 532 -12.35 20.29 -5.84
C ALA A 532 -11.59 19.67 -4.66
N ARG A 533 -10.27 19.51 -4.76
CA ARG A 533 -9.43 18.97 -3.68
C ARG A 533 -9.36 19.92 -2.49
N ARG A 534 -9.20 21.23 -2.73
CA ARG A 534 -9.19 22.25 -1.66
C ARG A 534 -10.50 22.25 -0.88
N PHE A 535 -11.63 22.31 -1.59
CA PHE A 535 -12.94 22.34 -0.95
C PHE A 535 -13.17 21.10 -0.08
N ALA A 536 -12.85 19.91 -0.61
CA ALA A 536 -12.99 18.65 0.11
C ALA A 536 -12.26 18.66 1.47
N VAL A 537 -11.00 19.08 1.48
CA VAL A 537 -10.16 19.10 2.69
C VAL A 537 -10.58 20.21 3.65
N LEU A 538 -10.79 21.43 3.15
CA LEU A 538 -11.15 22.58 4.00
C LEU A 538 -12.54 22.40 4.63
N ALA A 539 -13.50 21.86 3.89
CA ALA A 539 -14.83 21.54 4.42
C ALA A 539 -14.76 20.46 5.51
N LEU A 540 -13.92 19.44 5.33
CA LEU A 540 -13.68 18.41 6.33
C LEU A 540 -13.05 18.99 7.61
N VAL A 541 -12.02 19.83 7.47
CA VAL A 541 -11.37 20.51 8.61
C VAL A 541 -12.36 21.41 9.34
N LEU A 542 -13.19 22.16 8.62
CA LEU A 542 -14.23 23.00 9.21
C LEU A 542 -15.29 22.17 9.96
N ALA A 543 -15.75 21.06 9.36
CA ALA A 543 -16.70 20.13 9.98
C ALA A 543 -16.14 19.50 11.26
N LEU A 544 -14.84 19.16 11.25
CA LEU A 544 -14.13 18.67 12.43
C LEU A 544 -14.02 19.75 13.51
N ALA A 545 -13.58 20.96 13.15
CA ALA A 545 -13.39 22.07 14.07
C ALA A 545 -14.70 22.43 14.80
N VAL A 546 -15.83 22.56 14.08
CA VAL A 546 -17.12 22.88 14.71
C VAL A 546 -17.63 21.73 15.58
N SER A 547 -17.40 20.48 15.18
CA SER A 547 -17.79 19.29 15.96
C SER A 547 -17.00 19.19 17.27
N VAL A 548 -15.70 19.48 17.24
CA VAL A 548 -14.82 19.57 18.42
C VAL A 548 -15.23 20.73 19.30
N ALA A 549 -15.38 21.94 18.76
CA ALA A 549 -15.75 23.13 19.51
C ALA A 549 -17.10 22.96 20.24
N MET A 550 -18.10 22.38 19.56
CA MET A 550 -19.39 22.10 20.19
C MET A 550 -19.29 21.00 21.27
N SER A 551 -18.47 19.98 21.04
CA SER A 551 -18.24 18.91 22.01
C SER A 551 -17.51 19.41 23.27
N LEU A 552 -16.54 20.32 23.12
CA LEU A 552 -15.85 20.95 24.24
C LEU A 552 -16.79 21.89 25.01
N ARG A 553 -17.55 22.72 24.30
CA ARG A 553 -18.45 23.71 24.92
C ARG A 553 -19.61 23.08 25.69
N LYS A 554 -20.14 21.94 25.23
CA LYS A 554 -21.37 21.33 25.78
C LYS A 554 -21.16 19.90 26.32
N GLY A 555 -19.91 19.44 26.40
CA GLY A 555 -19.55 18.05 26.73
C GLY A 555 -19.88 17.01 25.65
N ARG A 556 -20.86 17.31 24.78
CA ARG A 556 -21.24 16.56 23.57
C ARG A 556 -22.04 17.47 22.63
N ILE A 557 -22.18 17.05 21.38
CA ILE A 557 -23.13 17.69 20.45
C ILE A 557 -24.57 17.37 20.93
N PRO A 558 -25.43 18.38 21.17
CA PRO A 558 -26.81 18.13 21.60
C PRO A 558 -27.58 17.22 20.63
N GLY A 559 -28.31 16.25 21.17
CA GLY A 559 -29.10 15.30 20.37
C GLY A 559 -28.29 14.15 19.74
N THR A 560 -26.97 14.09 19.98
CA THR A 560 -26.11 12.98 19.55
C THR A 560 -25.78 12.00 20.69
N ALA A 561 -25.41 10.78 20.32
CA ALA A 561 -24.89 9.76 21.22
C ALA A 561 -23.41 10.03 21.48
N ALA A 562 -23.04 10.29 22.75
CA ALA A 562 -21.71 10.78 23.12
C ALA A 562 -20.57 9.82 22.74
N GLY A 563 -20.77 8.50 22.90
CA GLY A 563 -19.75 7.50 22.57
C GLY A 563 -19.42 7.49 21.07
N PRO A 564 -20.39 7.16 20.19
CA PRO A 564 -20.18 7.14 18.75
C PRO A 564 -19.63 8.46 18.19
N SER A 565 -20.17 9.61 18.61
CA SER A 565 -19.71 10.91 18.11
C SER A 565 -18.26 11.21 18.50
N ARG A 566 -17.87 10.96 19.76
CA ARG A 566 -16.50 11.17 20.22
C ARG A 566 -15.51 10.26 19.50
N ARG A 567 -15.92 9.02 19.19
CA ARG A 567 -15.07 8.08 18.46
C ARG A 567 -14.86 8.48 17.02
N ILE A 568 -15.88 8.94 16.28
CA ILE A 568 -15.67 9.46 14.91
C ILE A 568 -14.73 10.68 14.90
N ILE A 569 -14.93 11.61 15.82
CA ILE A 569 -14.04 12.78 15.98
C ILE A 569 -12.61 12.32 16.29
N GLY A 570 -12.45 11.41 17.24
CA GLY A 570 -11.14 10.86 17.64
C GLY A 570 -10.43 10.12 16.51
N ILE A 571 -11.15 9.28 15.75
CA ILE A 571 -10.61 8.59 14.58
C ILE A 571 -10.10 9.62 13.57
N THR A 572 -10.90 10.64 13.25
CA THR A 572 -10.51 11.65 12.27
C THR A 572 -9.24 12.40 12.69
N ILE A 573 -9.15 12.83 13.96
CA ILE A 573 -7.96 13.50 14.51
C ILE A 573 -6.73 12.59 14.43
N ILE A 574 -6.86 11.34 14.89
CA ILE A 574 -5.75 10.38 14.87
C ILE A 574 -5.36 10.04 13.43
N SER A 575 -6.29 9.93 12.49
CA SER A 575 -6.01 9.69 11.07
C SER A 575 -5.23 10.85 10.45
N PHE A 576 -5.59 12.11 10.73
CA PHE A 576 -4.80 13.28 10.29
C PHE A 576 -3.37 13.24 10.86
N LEU A 577 -3.21 12.90 12.14
CA LEU A 577 -1.89 12.76 12.74
C LEU A 577 -1.12 11.57 12.13
N ALA A 578 -1.74 10.41 11.96
CA ALA A 578 -1.10 9.21 11.43
C ALA A 578 -0.58 9.41 9.99
N MET A 579 -1.27 10.20 9.17
CA MET A 579 -0.80 10.52 7.81
C MET A 579 0.58 11.21 7.79
N MET A 580 1.01 11.85 8.88
CA MET A 580 2.34 12.44 8.97
C MET A 580 3.46 11.41 8.77
N PHE A 581 3.22 10.13 9.05
CA PHE A 581 4.22 9.07 8.88
C PHE A 581 4.26 8.44 7.47
N THR A 582 3.41 8.92 6.55
CA THR A 582 3.47 8.46 5.15
C THR A 582 4.74 8.97 4.45
N PRO A 583 5.47 8.13 3.68
CA PRO A 583 6.73 8.51 3.05
C PRO A 583 6.59 9.50 1.89
N THR A 584 5.38 9.70 1.36
CA THR A 584 5.07 10.64 0.28
C THR A 584 3.91 11.56 0.68
N LYS A 585 3.99 12.84 0.29
CA LYS A 585 3.11 13.92 0.77
C LYS A 585 2.21 14.47 -0.34
N TRP A 586 1.34 13.63 -0.87
CA TRP A 586 0.42 14.01 -1.95
C TRP A 586 -0.98 14.35 -1.44
N THR A 587 -1.71 15.19 -2.19
CA THR A 587 -3.06 15.65 -1.83
C THR A 587 -4.12 14.61 -2.17
N HIS A 588 -3.90 13.74 -3.15
CA HIS A 588 -4.84 12.64 -3.44
C HIS A 588 -5.04 11.68 -2.24
N HIS A 589 -4.05 11.61 -1.32
CA HIS A 589 -4.15 10.80 -0.11
C HIS A 589 -5.31 11.24 0.83
N PHE A 590 -5.85 12.45 0.68
CA PHE A 590 -7.03 12.87 1.45
C PHE A 590 -8.29 12.06 1.12
N GLY A 591 -8.29 11.26 0.04
CA GLY A 591 -9.38 10.34 -0.30
C GLY A 591 -9.71 9.35 0.83
N VAL A 592 -8.71 8.97 1.65
CA VAL A 592 -8.93 8.09 2.82
C VAL A 592 -10.00 8.60 3.80
N PHE A 593 -10.30 9.91 3.78
CA PHE A 593 -11.31 10.51 4.64
C PHE A 593 -12.73 10.46 4.08
N ALA A 594 -12.99 9.98 2.86
CA ALA A 594 -14.31 10.09 2.25
C ALA A 594 -15.43 9.49 3.14
N GLY A 595 -15.17 8.33 3.76
CA GLY A 595 -16.10 7.73 4.71
C GLY A 595 -16.32 8.56 5.98
N LEU A 596 -15.25 9.13 6.53
CA LEU A 596 -15.29 9.99 7.72
C LEU A 596 -15.94 11.35 7.42
N ALA A 597 -15.78 11.88 6.21
CA ALA A 597 -16.31 13.17 5.79
C ALA A 597 -17.84 13.19 5.79
N GLY A 598 -18.48 12.14 5.26
CA GLY A 598 -19.94 12.03 5.36
C GLY A 598 -20.42 11.96 6.81
N SER A 599 -19.71 11.18 7.64
CA SER A 599 -20.02 11.01 9.06
C SER A 599 -19.88 12.30 9.87
N LEU A 600 -18.80 13.06 9.64
CA LEU A 600 -18.57 14.37 10.25
C LEU A 600 -19.50 15.44 9.69
N GLY A 601 -19.84 15.40 8.41
CA GLY A 601 -20.83 16.29 7.80
C GLY A 601 -22.20 16.21 8.47
N ALA A 602 -22.63 14.99 8.84
CA ALA A 602 -23.85 14.78 9.63
C ALA A 602 -23.75 15.39 11.04
N LEU A 603 -22.63 15.19 11.73
CA LEU A 603 -22.39 15.74 13.08
C LEU A 603 -22.32 17.27 13.07
N ALA A 604 -21.58 17.84 12.12
CA ALA A 604 -21.42 19.28 11.97
C ALA A 604 -22.77 19.95 11.68
N ALA A 605 -23.58 19.37 10.79
CA ALA A 605 -24.92 19.89 10.51
C ALA A 605 -25.80 19.95 11.75
N VAL A 606 -25.83 18.88 12.56
CA VAL A 606 -26.58 18.88 13.82
C VAL A 606 -26.02 19.89 14.81
N ALA A 607 -24.69 20.02 14.90
CA ALA A 607 -24.02 20.95 15.81
C ALA A 607 -24.39 22.43 15.53
N VAL A 608 -24.68 22.79 14.29
CA VAL A 608 -25.02 24.18 13.90
C VAL A 608 -26.52 24.46 13.79
N THR A 609 -27.38 23.46 14.04
CA THR A 609 -28.84 23.68 14.09
C THR A 609 -29.23 24.71 15.14
N GLY A 610 -30.35 25.41 14.96
CA GLY A 610 -30.85 26.36 15.96
C GLY A 610 -31.10 25.74 17.35
N ALA A 611 -31.38 24.43 17.40
CA ALA A 611 -31.53 23.68 18.64
C ALA A 611 -30.18 23.46 19.37
N ALA A 612 -29.10 23.18 18.64
CA ALA A 612 -27.77 22.99 19.19
C ALA A 612 -27.03 24.34 19.41
N MET A 613 -27.03 25.22 18.42
CA MET A 613 -26.38 26.54 18.45
C MET A 613 -27.42 27.66 18.51
N ARG A 614 -27.91 27.95 19.73
CA ARG A 614 -29.02 28.90 19.96
C ARG A 614 -28.73 30.32 19.43
N SER A 615 -27.53 30.84 19.68
CA SER A 615 -27.12 32.19 19.25
C SER A 615 -27.17 32.32 17.72
N ARG A 616 -27.96 33.29 17.22
CA ARG A 616 -28.01 33.64 15.79
C ARG A 616 -26.65 34.16 15.31
N ARG A 617 -25.98 35.00 16.10
CA ARG A 617 -24.63 35.52 15.81
C ARG A 617 -23.65 34.39 15.49
N ASN A 618 -23.60 33.34 16.32
CA ASN A 618 -22.65 32.24 16.11
C ASN A 618 -22.96 31.46 14.82
N ARG A 619 -24.23 31.30 14.48
CA ARG A 619 -24.65 30.66 13.22
C ARG A 619 -24.31 31.52 12.01
N THR A 620 -24.50 32.84 12.11
CA THR A 620 -24.09 33.79 11.05
C THR A 620 -22.57 33.77 10.86
N VAL A 621 -21.78 33.77 11.94
CA VAL A 621 -20.32 33.63 11.86
C VAL A 621 -19.93 32.30 11.23
N PHE A 622 -20.56 31.20 11.61
CA PHE A 622 -20.29 29.90 10.96
C PHE A 622 -20.61 29.92 9.47
N ALA A 623 -21.73 30.53 9.07
CA ALA A 623 -22.06 30.71 7.65
C ALA A 623 -21.01 31.55 6.92
N ALA A 624 -20.53 32.65 7.52
CA ALA A 624 -19.45 33.45 6.95
C ALA A 624 -18.16 32.65 6.79
N VAL A 625 -17.81 31.78 7.75
CA VAL A 625 -16.64 30.88 7.63
C VAL A 625 -16.82 29.86 6.51
N VAL A 626 -18.03 29.32 6.31
CA VAL A 626 -18.31 28.41 5.18
C VAL A 626 -18.12 29.14 3.85
N VAL A 627 -18.62 30.38 3.73
CA VAL A 627 -18.44 31.21 2.53
C VAL A 627 -16.97 31.55 2.32
N PHE A 628 -16.22 31.86 3.38
CA PHE A 628 -14.77 32.08 3.30
C PHE A 628 -14.01 30.84 2.82
N VAL A 629 -14.36 29.65 3.30
CA VAL A 629 -13.77 28.38 2.82
C VAL A 629 -14.07 28.16 1.34
N LEU A 630 -15.28 28.49 0.88
CA LEU A 630 -15.61 28.47 -0.55
C LEU A 630 -14.73 29.47 -1.32
N ALA A 631 -14.63 30.72 -0.86
CA ALA A 631 -13.78 31.74 -1.48
C ALA A 631 -12.33 31.28 -1.64
N LEU A 632 -11.76 30.68 -0.58
CA LEU A 632 -10.39 30.15 -0.57
C LEU A 632 -10.23 28.93 -1.50
N SER A 633 -11.27 28.11 -1.62
CA SER A 633 -11.27 26.96 -2.55
C SER A 633 -11.26 27.42 -4.00
N PHE A 634 -12.03 28.47 -4.35
CA PHE A 634 -12.08 29.07 -5.69
C PHE A 634 -10.84 29.89 -6.06
N ALA A 635 -9.92 30.14 -5.13
CA ALA A 635 -8.63 30.79 -5.39
C ALA A 635 -7.59 29.80 -6.00
N SER A 636 -8.02 29.01 -6.98
CA SER A 636 -7.21 28.01 -7.68
C SER A 636 -7.77 27.72 -9.07
N VAL A 637 -7.15 26.77 -9.77
CA VAL A 637 -7.60 26.25 -11.06
C VAL A 637 -8.62 25.12 -10.91
N ASN A 638 -9.52 24.97 -11.88
CA ASN A 638 -10.39 23.78 -12.02
C ASN A 638 -9.64 22.64 -12.74
N GLY A 639 -8.42 22.36 -12.29
CA GLY A 639 -7.49 21.44 -12.94
C GLY A 639 -7.69 19.99 -12.52
N TRP A 640 -7.58 19.09 -13.50
CA TRP A 640 -7.63 17.64 -13.34
C TRP A 640 -6.37 16.99 -13.91
N TRP A 641 -6.13 15.72 -13.59
CA TRP A 641 -4.89 15.05 -13.98
C TRP A 641 -4.92 14.50 -15.40
N TYR A 642 -3.82 14.75 -16.11
CA TYR A 642 -3.51 14.17 -17.42
C TYR A 642 -4.66 14.37 -18.43
N VAL A 643 -5.10 13.31 -19.12
CA VAL A 643 -6.18 13.36 -20.11
C VAL A 643 -7.53 13.79 -19.53
N SER A 644 -7.73 13.70 -18.20
CA SER A 644 -8.98 14.13 -17.56
C SER A 644 -9.17 15.65 -17.57
N ASN A 645 -8.15 16.42 -17.95
CA ASN A 645 -8.19 17.88 -18.00
C ASN A 645 -8.72 18.42 -19.35
N PHE A 646 -8.94 17.55 -20.34
CA PHE A 646 -9.32 17.94 -21.69
C PHE A 646 -10.73 18.54 -21.73
N GLY A 647 -10.85 19.74 -22.31
CA GLY A 647 -12.13 20.43 -22.47
C GLY A 647 -12.75 20.96 -21.16
N VAL A 648 -12.07 20.84 -20.02
CA VAL A 648 -12.60 21.31 -18.73
C VAL A 648 -12.51 22.84 -18.62
N PRO A 649 -13.62 23.54 -18.32
CA PRO A 649 -13.61 24.99 -18.14
C PRO A 649 -12.70 25.43 -16.99
N TRP A 650 -11.90 26.47 -17.23
CA TRP A 650 -10.93 27.04 -16.28
C TRP A 650 -9.93 26.01 -15.72
N SER A 651 -9.54 25.02 -16.53
CA SER A 651 -8.57 23.98 -16.15
C SER A 651 -7.19 24.54 -15.79
N ASN A 652 -6.78 25.64 -16.41
CA ASN A 652 -5.47 26.28 -16.24
C ASN A 652 -5.59 27.76 -15.80
N SER A 653 -6.76 28.20 -15.34
CA SER A 653 -7.01 29.59 -14.95
C SER A 653 -7.98 29.65 -13.78
N PHE A 654 -8.03 30.76 -13.05
CA PHE A 654 -8.98 30.88 -11.95
C PHE A 654 -10.39 31.10 -12.50
N PRO A 655 -11.42 30.41 -11.98
CA PRO A 655 -12.80 30.62 -12.42
C PRO A 655 -13.26 32.05 -12.23
N LYS A 656 -13.76 32.62 -13.33
CA LYS A 656 -14.29 33.97 -13.38
C LYS A 656 -15.52 34.00 -14.28
N TRP A 657 -16.49 34.83 -13.91
CA TRP A 657 -17.59 35.18 -14.80
C TRP A 657 -17.44 36.63 -15.25
N ARG A 658 -18.06 37.59 -14.54
CA ARG A 658 -17.71 39.02 -14.67
C ARG A 658 -16.50 39.36 -13.79
N TRP A 659 -16.54 38.94 -12.53
CA TRP A 659 -15.44 39.05 -11.57
C TRP A 659 -14.93 37.64 -11.21
N SER A 660 -13.77 37.58 -10.55
CA SER A 660 -13.25 36.33 -10.00
C SER A 660 -14.23 35.76 -8.97
N LEU A 661 -14.56 34.46 -9.06
CA LEU A 661 -15.51 33.84 -8.11
C LEU A 661 -15.00 33.90 -6.67
N THR A 662 -13.69 33.85 -6.45
CA THR A 662 -13.10 34.02 -5.11
C THR A 662 -13.39 35.41 -4.54
N THR A 663 -13.29 36.47 -5.35
CA THR A 663 -13.57 37.86 -4.93
C THR A 663 -15.05 38.11 -4.69
N ALA A 664 -15.95 37.43 -5.42
CA ALA A 664 -17.38 37.57 -5.18
C ALA A 664 -17.85 36.85 -3.91
N LEU A 665 -17.12 35.82 -3.48
CA LEU A 665 -17.41 35.06 -2.25
C LEU A 665 -16.76 35.70 -1.01
N LEU A 666 -15.62 36.38 -1.17
CA LEU A 666 -14.96 37.13 -0.10
C LEU A 666 -15.68 38.44 0.16
#